data_AF-A0A1R2CF34-F1
#
_entry.id   AF-A0A1R2CF34-F1
#
_cell.length_a   1.000
_cell.length_b   1.000
_cell.length_c   1.000
_cell.angle_alpha   90.00
_cell.angle_beta   90.00
_cell.angle_gamma   90.00
#
_symmetry.space_group_name_H-M   'P 1'
#
loop_
_entity.id
_entity.type
_entity.pdbx_description
1 polymer ?
#
loop_
_entity_poly.entity_id
_entity_poly.type
_entity_poly.pdbx_seq_one_letter_code
_entity_poly.pdbx_strand_id
1 'polypeptide(L)'
;MELLEKNQELTPYKLCLCILLYEALTSSRITPSDRTNILQFIITHIQNNQGKEILYSSLIQELSEISTDNTKESPKQLLEIKLSSMVDFSDVLQLFIVKLNELKSDGEISSGSLEQGGILYLFLRKCFVSFARMGFEDLVSLAKKLEKYKDHKPLQVNSKIAASEIAGKLEELVLNESYEKLTQRIGELNVHSKYLLQGHLDAYYEKNSSVDNIHRYFDLVLDQQMPTKTTREKGLVVVQSSTHFASLHRVKIELQLGHLEAAVHLLVETIKRALSENDNLVILESTLLFMKIASMMGNYKQEQRISQKAVMHALKIENIHALIKSTLFFSQLHLLYTQPNSHQIFSEITPKIEIKNKPAMPIAKKLHLDEKVKTFNTLCDYTLLESLLSHEHEGLFKSLNFVQVTSWLNQGFDWSFSLYIDDLQNQFECTISEADFYLDLCRTISLHNRSKALDILHFINSKCKEKKCIMWDYTLYYIAHIKSLQLGEFLEAEHFEEQALKTQADEWEVRIMRLERYVQQKFLKSGFELANDLIEHFTIRGLNAKLCICRLLLSQIFVYSNEHFRALAELNKCLEIVKDFACLEVPVKIVLAETSLLAFESPLIALNLMNSVEEKIFNISSALYLGRFYKMKAKVLLALSAGIQEGNDGEAFRKAFFYMEQAEEEFLKDNCLWELREVYYLQARAYDKIGDYDARDFYAEKFCGVNKEINVNSKITYKKERPMSLDLILD
;
A
#
# COMPACT_ATOMS: atom_id res chain seq x y z
N MET A 1 19.11 28.04 -10.10
CA MET A 1 19.22 29.20 -9.18
C MET A 1 18.51 28.94 -7.84
N GLU A 2 17.41 28.16 -7.78
CA GLU A 2 16.70 27.82 -6.52
C GLU A 2 17.45 26.85 -5.58
N LEU A 3 18.25 25.91 -6.12
CA LEU A 3 19.24 25.12 -5.36
C LEU A 3 20.30 25.98 -4.67
N LEU A 4 20.37 27.27 -5.01
CA LEU A 4 21.43 28.17 -4.56
C LEU A 4 21.09 28.99 -3.30
N GLU A 5 19.81 29.11 -2.92
CA GLU A 5 19.39 29.94 -1.78
C GLU A 5 19.16 29.17 -0.47
N LYS A 6 19.05 27.83 -0.50
CA LYS A 6 18.83 27.00 0.70
C LYS A 6 20.02 26.91 1.68
N ASN A 7 21.18 27.46 1.32
CA ASN A 7 22.44 27.38 2.08
C ASN A 7 22.87 28.77 2.61
N GLN A 8 22.01 29.45 3.37
CA GLN A 8 22.32 30.82 3.84
C GLN A 8 23.37 30.88 4.94
N GLU A 9 23.51 29.84 5.77
CA GLU A 9 24.52 29.83 6.84
C GLU A 9 25.83 29.21 6.36
N LEU A 10 26.93 29.93 6.63
CA LEU A 10 28.29 29.44 6.51
C LEU A 10 28.59 28.57 7.74
N THR A 11 28.86 27.29 7.51
CA THR A 11 29.10 26.31 8.58
C THR A 11 30.57 25.90 8.61
N PRO A 12 31.05 25.30 9.72
CA PRO A 12 32.42 24.78 9.82
C PRO A 12 32.81 23.83 8.69
N TYR A 13 31.88 22.95 8.29
CA TYR A 13 32.08 22.01 7.19
C TYR A 13 32.26 22.74 5.85
N LYS A 14 31.37 23.70 5.52
CA LYS A 14 31.48 24.51 4.29
C LYS A 14 32.76 25.33 4.29
N LEU A 15 33.19 25.82 5.45
CA LEU A 15 34.46 26.52 5.61
C LEU A 15 35.65 25.61 5.27
N CYS A 16 35.64 24.36 5.74
CA CYS A 16 36.66 23.37 5.39
C CYS A 16 36.71 23.13 3.87
N LEU A 17 35.54 23.03 3.20
CA LEU A 17 35.48 22.93 1.74
C LEU A 17 36.03 24.19 1.04
N CYS A 18 35.78 25.39 1.57
CA CYS A 18 36.38 26.62 1.06
C CYS A 18 37.91 26.64 1.21
N ILE A 19 38.42 26.15 2.34
CA ILE A 19 39.87 26.02 2.57
C ILE A 19 40.48 25.04 1.57
N LEU A 20 39.87 23.86 1.41
CA LEU A 20 40.32 22.85 0.43
C LEU A 20 40.29 23.40 -0.99
N LEU A 21 39.23 24.13 -1.35
CA LEU A 21 39.12 24.77 -2.66
C LEU A 21 40.25 25.79 -2.87
N TYR A 22 40.53 26.62 -1.87
CA TYR A 22 41.62 27.60 -1.94
C TYR A 22 42.98 26.92 -2.12
N GLU A 23 43.28 25.93 -1.29
CA GLU A 23 44.55 25.21 -1.34
C GLU A 23 44.71 24.46 -2.67
N ALA A 24 43.65 23.79 -3.16
CA ALA A 24 43.66 23.10 -4.45
C ALA A 24 44.06 24.02 -5.61
N LEU A 25 43.60 25.28 -5.58
CA LEU A 25 43.79 26.24 -6.67
C LEU A 25 45.10 27.04 -6.56
N THR A 26 45.55 27.33 -5.34
CA THR A 26 46.69 28.25 -5.11
C THR A 26 47.98 27.53 -4.72
N SER A 27 47.88 26.35 -4.10
CA SER A 27 49.06 25.64 -3.62
C SER A 27 49.81 24.99 -4.79
N SER A 28 51.09 25.34 -4.91
CA SER A 28 52.04 24.67 -5.80
C SER A 28 52.47 23.29 -5.26
N ARG A 29 52.10 22.96 -4.02
CA ARG A 29 52.48 21.69 -3.36
C ARG A 29 51.59 20.52 -3.75
N ILE A 30 50.40 20.81 -4.28
CA ILE A 30 49.42 19.80 -4.68
C ILE A 30 49.70 19.40 -6.13
N THR A 31 49.77 18.09 -6.39
CA THR A 31 49.95 17.60 -7.76
C THR A 31 48.70 17.86 -8.61
N PRO A 32 48.84 17.97 -9.95
CA PRO A 32 47.68 18.15 -10.82
C PRO A 32 46.62 17.04 -10.70
N SER A 33 47.05 15.81 -10.39
CA SER A 33 46.15 14.66 -10.16
C SER A 33 45.34 14.88 -8.87
N ASP A 34 46.01 15.14 -7.76
CA ASP A 34 45.34 15.38 -6.48
C ASP A 34 44.45 16.63 -6.54
N ARG A 35 44.85 17.67 -7.27
CA ARG A 35 44.02 18.85 -7.52
C ARG A 35 42.70 18.45 -8.18
N THR A 36 42.75 17.64 -9.24
CA THR A 36 41.54 17.16 -9.91
C THR A 36 40.66 16.34 -8.97
N ASN A 37 41.26 15.46 -8.16
CA ASN A 37 40.52 14.63 -7.21
C ASN A 37 39.88 15.45 -6.08
N ILE A 38 40.58 16.45 -5.54
CA ILE A 38 40.04 17.38 -4.53
C ILE A 38 38.89 18.19 -5.12
N LEU A 39 39.03 18.72 -6.34
CA LEU A 39 37.96 19.48 -6.99
C LEU A 39 36.74 18.60 -7.27
N GLN A 40 36.95 17.35 -7.73
CA GLN A 40 35.88 16.39 -7.94
C GLN A 40 35.19 16.05 -6.62
N PHE A 41 35.95 15.80 -5.55
CA PHE A 41 35.42 15.60 -4.20
C PHE A 41 34.57 16.77 -3.75
N ILE A 42 35.06 18.01 -3.87
CA ILE A 42 34.29 19.20 -3.51
C ILE A 42 33.01 19.29 -4.35
N ILE A 43 33.06 19.01 -5.65
CA ILE A 43 31.88 19.00 -6.52
C ILE A 43 30.87 17.94 -6.07
N THR A 44 31.32 16.71 -5.81
CA THR A 44 30.49 15.62 -5.29
C THR A 44 29.84 16.01 -3.96
N HIS A 45 30.58 16.64 -3.06
CA HIS A 45 30.05 17.12 -1.78
C HIS A 45 29.08 18.30 -1.93
N ILE A 46 29.26 19.16 -2.93
CA ILE A 46 28.30 20.24 -3.22
C ILE A 46 27.02 19.70 -3.88
N GLN A 47 27.14 18.71 -4.77
CA GLN A 47 26.04 18.16 -5.57
C GLN A 47 25.21 17.11 -4.83
N ASN A 48 25.86 16.16 -4.16
CA ASN A 48 25.20 15.02 -3.51
C ASN A 48 24.76 15.35 -2.09
N ASN A 49 25.57 16.09 -1.32
CA ASN A 49 25.25 16.42 0.06
C ASN A 49 24.48 17.73 0.15
N GLN A 50 23.31 17.83 -0.51
CA GLN A 50 22.41 19.00 -0.50
C GLN A 50 21.84 19.33 0.90
N GLY A 51 22.72 19.60 1.87
CA GLY A 51 22.45 19.89 3.27
C GLY A 51 23.04 18.89 4.28
N LYS A 52 23.60 17.74 3.87
CA LYS A 52 24.08 16.71 4.83
C LYS A 52 25.53 17.04 5.17
N GLU A 53 25.72 17.80 6.25
CA GLU A 53 27.06 18.11 6.74
C GLU A 53 27.64 16.85 7.39
N ILE A 54 28.80 16.42 6.91
CA ILE A 54 29.50 15.27 7.47
C ILE A 54 30.30 15.66 8.71
N LEU A 55 30.57 14.69 9.58
CA LEU A 55 31.43 14.89 10.73
C LEU A 55 32.87 15.15 10.27
N TYR A 56 33.62 15.90 11.08
CA TYR A 56 35.02 16.19 10.78
C TYR A 56 35.85 14.92 10.62
N SER A 57 35.62 13.90 11.46
CA SER A 57 36.28 12.59 11.35
C SER A 57 36.01 11.90 10.01
N SER A 58 34.75 11.89 9.56
CA SER A 58 34.35 11.34 8.26
C SER A 58 34.97 12.13 7.10
N LEU A 59 34.95 13.47 7.16
CA LEU A 59 35.60 14.33 6.16
C LEU A 59 37.09 14.01 6.02
N ILE A 60 37.77 13.87 7.16
CA ILE A 60 39.20 13.56 7.20
C ILE A 60 39.49 12.15 6.68
N GLN A 61 38.62 11.18 6.97
CA GLN A 61 38.71 9.82 6.44
C GLN A 61 38.56 9.81 4.91
N GLU A 62 37.51 10.43 4.38
CA GLU A 62 37.29 10.52 2.93
C GLU A 62 38.44 11.27 2.22
N LEU A 63 38.97 12.32 2.83
CA LEU A 63 40.16 13.03 2.30
C LEU A 63 41.43 12.18 2.31
N SER A 64 41.55 11.22 3.22
CA SER A 64 42.70 10.30 3.26
C SER A 64 42.62 9.24 2.16
N GLU A 65 41.43 8.93 1.66
CA GLU A 65 41.24 8.01 0.53
C GLU A 65 41.59 8.66 -0.81
N ILE A 66 41.59 10.00 -0.88
CA ILE A 66 41.90 10.77 -2.09
C ILE A 66 43.41 10.92 -2.33
N SER A 67 44.23 10.86 -1.27
CA SER A 67 45.67 11.05 -1.39
C SER A 67 46.34 9.92 -2.16
N THR A 68 47.13 10.28 -3.17
CA THR A 68 48.06 9.37 -3.84
C THR A 68 49.40 9.35 -3.09
N ASP A 69 50.07 8.19 -2.99
CA ASP A 69 51.30 7.97 -2.18
C ASP A 69 52.50 8.89 -2.52
N ASN A 70 52.42 9.71 -3.57
CA ASN A 70 53.55 10.43 -4.15
C ASN A 70 53.60 11.94 -3.83
N THR A 71 52.74 12.48 -2.97
CA THR A 71 52.76 13.90 -2.62
C THR A 71 53.43 14.20 -1.29
N LYS A 72 54.10 15.36 -1.21
CA LYS A 72 54.82 15.80 -0.01
C LYS A 72 53.91 16.14 1.16
N GLU A 73 52.65 16.49 0.90
CA GLU A 73 51.63 16.82 1.90
C GLU A 73 50.27 16.32 1.40
N SER A 74 49.59 15.47 2.18
CA SER A 74 48.27 14.95 1.79
C SER A 74 47.19 16.04 1.92
N PRO A 75 46.06 15.96 1.18
CA PRO A 75 44.97 16.93 1.28
C PRO A 75 44.42 17.06 2.71
N LYS A 76 44.41 15.94 3.44
CA LYS A 76 44.13 15.88 4.88
C LYS A 76 45.09 16.75 5.68
N GLN A 77 46.40 16.54 5.52
CA GLN A 77 47.41 17.28 6.26
C GLN A 77 47.34 18.79 5.96
N LEU A 78 47.09 19.16 4.71
CA LEU A 78 46.90 20.57 4.32
C LEU A 78 45.73 21.21 5.05
N LEU A 79 44.58 20.53 5.11
CA LEU A 79 43.41 21.01 5.83
C LEU A 79 43.68 21.11 7.33
N GLU A 80 44.29 20.08 7.93
CA GLU A 80 44.66 20.05 9.36
C GLU A 80 45.65 21.17 9.73
N ILE A 81 46.71 21.34 8.94
CA ILE A 81 47.69 22.42 9.12
C ILE A 81 46.98 23.77 9.05
N LYS A 82 46.16 23.99 8.02
CA LYS A 82 45.51 25.29 7.85
C LYS A 82 44.51 25.59 8.96
N LEU A 83 43.74 24.59 9.36
CA LEU A 83 42.82 24.69 10.48
C LEU A 83 43.55 24.92 11.80
N SER A 84 44.69 24.27 12.03
CA SER A 84 45.50 24.47 13.24
C SER A 84 46.14 25.86 13.30
N SER A 85 46.44 26.45 12.13
CA SER A 85 46.92 27.83 12.02
C SER A 85 45.83 28.89 12.21
N MET A 86 44.56 28.52 12.12
CA MET A 86 43.42 29.40 12.39
C MET A 86 43.10 29.33 13.89
N VAL A 87 43.89 30.06 14.67
CA VAL A 87 43.74 30.15 16.13
C VAL A 87 42.82 31.31 16.49
N ASP A 88 42.88 32.40 15.72
CA ASP A 88 42.13 33.62 16.00
C ASP A 88 41.05 33.91 14.95
N PHE A 89 40.02 34.63 15.38
CA PHE A 89 38.96 35.13 14.51
C PHE A 89 39.50 35.95 13.30
N SER A 90 40.63 36.64 13.48
CA SER A 90 41.31 37.37 12.41
C SER A 90 41.71 36.47 11.24
N ASP A 91 41.99 35.20 11.48
CA ASP A 91 42.47 34.27 10.46
C ASP A 91 41.32 33.85 9.53
N VAL A 92 40.12 33.70 10.08
CA VAL A 92 38.89 33.45 9.30
C VAL A 92 38.53 34.68 8.46
N LEU A 93 38.65 35.88 9.03
CA LEU A 93 38.48 37.12 8.28
C LEU A 93 39.50 37.22 7.14
N GLN A 94 40.77 36.94 7.42
CA GLN A 94 41.84 37.01 6.41
C GLN A 94 41.62 36.00 5.28
N LEU A 95 41.12 34.80 5.59
CA LEU A 95 40.76 33.81 4.57
C LEU A 95 39.69 34.35 3.62
N PHE A 96 38.58 34.89 4.14
CA PHE A 96 37.51 35.37 3.27
C PHE A 96 37.85 36.69 2.59
N ILE A 97 38.22 37.72 3.35
CA ILE A 97 38.35 39.09 2.84
C ILE A 97 39.52 39.21 1.86
N VAL A 98 40.62 38.51 2.13
CA VAL A 98 41.85 38.61 1.33
C VAL A 98 41.91 37.42 0.37
N LYS A 99 42.13 36.21 0.90
CA LYS A 99 42.55 35.05 0.08
C LYS A 99 41.48 34.52 -0.87
N LEU A 100 40.26 34.32 -0.38
CA LEU A 100 39.16 33.83 -1.21
C LEU A 100 38.62 34.93 -2.13
N ASN A 101 38.80 36.20 -1.77
CA ASN A 101 38.30 37.32 -2.55
C ASN A 101 39.23 37.59 -3.74
N GLU A 102 40.54 37.40 -3.54
CA GLU A 102 41.54 37.31 -4.62
C GLU A 102 41.13 36.26 -5.66
N LEU A 103 40.73 35.05 -5.24
CA LEU A 103 40.22 34.03 -6.17
C LEU A 103 38.95 34.44 -6.92
N LYS A 104 38.16 35.36 -6.35
CA LYS A 104 36.94 35.89 -6.98
C LYS A 104 37.26 37.01 -7.96
N SER A 105 38.22 37.89 -7.65
CA SER A 105 38.63 39.01 -8.50
C SER A 105 39.56 38.60 -9.63
N ASP A 106 40.46 37.64 -9.39
CA ASP A 106 41.45 37.18 -10.38
C ASP A 106 40.88 36.16 -11.38
N GLY A 107 39.59 35.83 -11.26
CA GLY A 107 38.88 34.94 -12.19
C GLY A 107 38.83 35.44 -13.64
N GLU A 108 39.23 36.69 -13.90
CA GLU A 108 39.38 37.23 -15.25
C GLU A 108 40.83 37.15 -15.78
N ILE A 109 41.81 36.78 -14.94
CA ILE A 109 43.23 36.92 -15.28
C ILE A 109 43.99 35.64 -14.89
N SER A 110 44.05 34.70 -15.84
CA SER A 110 45.19 33.79 -16.12
C SER A 110 45.23 32.32 -15.63
N SER A 111 44.32 31.78 -14.80
CA SER A 111 44.44 30.36 -14.34
C SER A 111 43.35 29.37 -14.77
N GLY A 112 42.29 29.79 -15.45
CA GLY A 112 41.33 28.89 -16.15
C GLY A 112 40.54 27.88 -15.29
N SER A 113 40.72 27.86 -13.97
CA SER A 113 40.20 26.79 -13.10
C SER A 113 38.87 27.09 -12.42
N LEU A 114 38.40 28.35 -12.40
CA LEU A 114 37.09 28.72 -11.85
C LEU A 114 36.29 29.54 -12.87
N GLU A 115 35.48 28.87 -13.67
CA GLU A 115 34.59 29.54 -14.63
C GLU A 115 33.51 30.35 -13.88
N GLN A 116 33.33 31.63 -14.27
CA GLN A 116 32.21 32.43 -13.77
C GLN A 116 30.89 31.74 -14.12
N GLY A 117 30.14 31.34 -13.09
CA GLY A 117 28.89 30.58 -13.24
C GLY A 117 29.03 29.07 -13.06
N GLY A 118 30.26 28.54 -12.97
CA GLY A 118 30.51 27.16 -12.58
C GLY A 118 30.07 26.85 -11.15
N ILE A 119 29.83 25.57 -10.85
CA ILE A 119 29.31 25.12 -9.54
C ILE A 119 30.22 25.56 -8.38
N LEU A 120 31.55 25.46 -8.55
CA LEU A 120 32.53 25.88 -7.55
C LEU A 120 32.52 27.39 -7.32
N TYR A 121 32.45 28.19 -8.39
CA TYR A 121 32.33 29.64 -8.29
C TYR A 121 31.04 30.05 -7.60
N LEU A 122 29.91 29.44 -7.94
CA LEU A 122 28.62 29.70 -7.31
C LEU A 122 28.62 29.30 -5.83
N PHE A 123 29.24 28.17 -5.47
CA PHE A 123 29.43 27.76 -4.07
C PHE A 123 30.27 28.79 -3.30
N LEU A 124 31.41 29.19 -3.84
CA LEU A 124 32.29 30.17 -3.21
C LEU A 124 31.58 31.52 -3.05
N ARG A 125 30.91 32.00 -4.09
CA ARG A 125 30.14 33.25 -4.08
C ARG A 125 29.05 33.24 -3.01
N LYS A 126 28.39 32.11 -2.74
CA LYS A 126 27.43 32.01 -1.63
C LYS A 126 28.12 32.09 -0.29
N CYS A 127 29.19 31.33 -0.08
CA CYS A 127 29.93 31.36 1.18
C CYS A 127 30.37 32.79 1.49
N PHE A 128 30.75 33.55 0.46
CA PHE A 128 30.99 34.99 0.54
C PHE A 128 29.78 35.82 0.91
N VAL A 129 28.65 35.66 0.23
CA VAL A 129 27.44 36.43 0.53
C VAL A 129 26.94 36.12 1.94
N SER A 130 26.99 34.86 2.36
CA SER A 130 26.70 34.42 3.72
C SER A 130 27.63 35.09 4.71
N PHE A 131 28.94 34.98 4.51
CA PHE A 131 29.96 35.61 5.34
C PHE A 131 29.77 37.13 5.44
N ALA A 132 29.48 37.81 4.33
CA ALA A 132 29.28 39.26 4.29
C ALA A 132 28.00 39.72 5.01
N ARG A 133 27.02 38.82 5.20
CA ARG A 133 25.78 39.09 5.96
C ARG A 133 25.92 38.78 7.44
N MET A 134 26.94 38.02 7.84
CA MET A 134 27.15 37.64 9.23
C MET A 134 27.58 38.85 10.06
N GLY A 135 26.92 39.06 11.20
CA GLY A 135 27.39 40.00 12.20
C GLY A 135 28.68 39.51 12.86
N PHE A 136 29.35 40.39 13.60
CA PHE A 136 30.54 40.00 14.38
C PHE A 136 30.25 38.84 15.34
N GLU A 137 29.07 38.85 15.99
CA GLU A 137 28.65 37.77 16.89
C GLU A 137 28.50 36.42 16.18
N ASP A 138 27.92 36.41 14.97
CA ASP A 138 27.76 35.21 14.16
C ASP A 138 29.12 34.64 13.74
N LEU A 139 30.07 35.51 13.41
CA LEU A 139 31.41 35.09 13.03
C LEU A 139 32.20 34.53 14.22
N VAL A 140 32.09 35.13 15.40
CA VAL A 140 32.67 34.57 16.64
C VAL A 140 32.01 33.23 16.97
N SER A 141 30.69 33.11 16.77
CA SER A 141 29.96 31.85 16.90
C SER A 141 30.45 30.80 15.91
N LEU A 142 30.71 31.17 14.65
CA LEU A 142 31.28 30.29 13.63
C LEU A 142 32.68 29.80 14.00
N ALA A 143 33.55 30.68 14.51
CA ALA A 143 34.88 30.30 14.98
C ALA A 143 34.80 29.28 16.14
N LYS A 144 33.95 29.54 17.13
CA LYS A 144 33.69 28.58 18.23
C LYS A 144 33.06 27.27 17.76
N LYS A 145 32.17 27.32 16.78
CA LYS A 145 31.57 26.12 16.15
C LYS A 145 32.63 25.34 15.36
N LEU A 146 33.59 26.02 14.72
CA LEU A 146 34.71 25.41 14.01
C LEU A 146 35.64 24.67 14.97
N GLU A 147 35.97 25.25 16.12
CA GLU A 147 36.72 24.57 17.18
C GLU A 147 35.96 23.32 17.67
N LYS A 148 34.68 23.46 18.01
CA LYS A 148 33.84 22.32 18.44
C LYS A 148 33.70 21.23 17.37
N TYR A 149 33.69 21.62 16.09
CA TYR A 149 33.62 20.69 14.98
C TYR A 149 34.89 19.84 14.88
N LYS A 150 36.07 20.43 15.19
CA LYS A 150 37.33 19.67 15.31
C LYS A 150 37.27 18.67 16.47
N ASP A 151 36.63 19.02 17.58
CA ASP A 151 36.52 18.19 18.79
C ASP A 151 35.48 17.05 18.70
N HIS A 152 35.04 16.69 17.49
CA HIS A 152 34.22 15.50 17.18
C HIS A 152 32.82 15.48 17.82
N LYS A 153 32.30 16.60 18.36
CA LYS A 153 30.90 16.64 18.78
C LYS A 153 30.01 16.88 17.54
N PRO A 154 29.05 15.98 17.24
CA PRO A 154 28.14 16.18 16.13
C PRO A 154 27.40 17.51 16.31
N LEU A 155 27.56 18.42 15.36
CA LEU A 155 26.60 19.51 15.18
C LEU A 155 25.27 18.85 14.83
N GLN A 156 24.20 19.22 15.54
CA GLN A 156 22.86 18.63 15.37
C GLN A 156 22.54 18.46 13.88
N VAL A 157 22.15 17.23 13.52
CA VAL A 157 21.79 16.84 12.16
C VAL A 157 20.84 17.88 11.57
N ASN A 158 21.13 18.29 10.34
CA ASN A 158 20.38 19.33 9.64
C ASN A 158 18.89 18.93 9.55
N SER A 159 18.04 19.56 10.35
CA SER A 159 16.64 19.17 10.58
C SER A 159 15.79 19.07 9.31
N LYS A 160 16.22 19.72 8.22
CA LYS A 160 15.55 19.68 6.92
C LYS A 160 15.75 18.35 6.17
N ILE A 161 16.93 17.72 6.26
CA ILE A 161 17.17 16.42 5.62
C ILE A 161 16.44 15.33 6.40
N ALA A 162 16.47 15.42 7.73
CA ALA A 162 15.68 14.54 8.58
C ALA A 162 14.19 14.60 8.23
N ALA A 163 13.64 15.79 7.95
CA ALA A 163 12.24 15.93 7.55
C ALA A 163 11.90 15.23 6.23
N SER A 164 12.70 15.40 5.16
CA SER A 164 12.45 14.73 3.87
C SER A 164 12.65 13.23 3.94
N GLU A 165 13.64 12.76 4.71
CA GLU A 165 13.86 11.34 4.96
C GLU A 165 12.70 10.72 5.73
N ILE A 166 12.22 11.39 6.79
CA ILE A 166 11.04 10.95 7.56
C ILE A 166 9.78 11.00 6.69
N ALA A 167 9.61 12.03 5.85
CA ALA A 167 8.43 12.16 4.99
C ALA A 167 8.34 11.03 3.97
N GLY A 168 9.46 10.74 3.28
CA GLY A 168 9.50 9.64 2.32
C GLY A 168 9.19 8.30 3.00
N LYS A 169 9.80 8.06 4.16
CA LYS A 169 9.65 6.79 4.89
C LYS A 169 8.50 6.79 5.90
N LEU A 170 7.57 7.75 5.88
CA LEU A 170 6.62 7.90 7.00
C LEU A 170 5.75 6.66 7.19
N GLU A 171 5.21 6.09 6.11
CA GLU A 171 4.39 4.86 6.18
C GLU A 171 5.20 3.66 6.70
N GLU A 172 6.43 3.48 6.21
CA GLU A 172 7.34 2.43 6.67
C GLU A 172 7.69 2.61 8.16
N LEU A 173 7.96 3.85 8.59
CA LEU A 173 8.30 4.20 9.95
C LEU A 173 7.12 3.99 10.91
N VAL A 174 5.90 4.31 10.49
CA VAL A 174 4.67 4.10 11.28
C VAL A 174 4.47 2.61 11.59
N LEU A 175 4.81 1.71 10.67
CA LEU A 175 4.75 0.26 10.91
C LEU A 175 5.88 -0.26 11.81
N ASN A 176 7.01 0.46 11.89
CA ASN A 176 8.23 -0.02 12.53
C ASN A 176 8.54 0.63 13.90
N GLU A 177 7.99 1.80 14.17
CA GLU A 177 8.25 2.58 15.37
C GLU A 177 6.94 2.98 16.07
N SER A 178 6.95 3.06 17.40
CA SER A 178 5.76 3.50 18.14
C SER A 178 5.45 4.98 17.89
N TYR A 179 4.17 5.34 18.00
CA TYR A 179 3.70 6.71 17.86
C TYR A 179 4.49 7.72 18.72
N GLU A 180 4.81 7.38 19.98
CA GLU A 180 5.52 8.28 20.88
C GLU A 180 6.94 8.56 20.40
N LYS A 181 7.63 7.52 19.90
CA LYS A 181 9.00 7.63 19.38
C LYS A 181 9.05 8.48 18.13
N LEU A 182 8.09 8.30 17.21
CA LEU A 182 7.98 9.12 16.00
C LEU A 182 7.60 10.56 16.33
N THR A 183 6.66 10.78 17.26
CA THR A 183 6.28 12.11 17.73
C THR A 183 7.47 12.85 18.35
N GLN A 184 8.31 12.15 19.12
CA GLN A 184 9.55 12.72 19.65
C GLN A 184 10.52 13.12 18.53
N ARG A 185 10.75 12.23 17.56
CA ARG A 185 11.64 12.46 16.42
C ARG A 185 11.16 13.60 15.52
N ILE A 186 9.85 13.68 15.26
CA ILE A 186 9.21 14.78 14.53
C ILE A 186 9.28 16.08 15.36
N GLY A 187 9.19 15.97 16.68
CA GLY A 187 9.28 17.08 17.62
C GLY A 187 10.60 17.85 17.56
N GLU A 188 11.68 17.19 17.14
CA GLU A 188 13.04 17.74 16.96
C GLU A 188 13.22 18.46 15.60
N LEU A 189 12.28 18.33 14.68
CA LEU A 189 12.35 18.97 13.37
C LEU A 189 12.07 20.48 13.46
N ASN A 190 12.33 21.18 12.35
CA ASN A 190 11.93 22.58 12.24
C ASN A 190 10.41 22.73 12.41
N VAL A 191 9.96 23.93 12.79
CA VAL A 191 8.55 24.18 13.12
C VAL A 191 7.60 23.81 11.97
N HIS A 192 8.01 23.98 10.72
CA HIS A 192 7.14 23.79 9.55
C HIS A 192 6.96 22.31 9.24
N SER A 193 8.07 21.58 9.02
CA SER A 193 8.04 20.15 8.75
C SER A 193 7.49 19.38 9.95
N LYS A 194 7.71 19.86 11.17
CA LYS A 194 7.12 19.29 12.39
C LYS A 194 5.59 19.23 12.29
N TYR A 195 4.93 20.36 12.05
CA TYR A 195 3.46 20.39 12.04
C TYR A 195 2.87 19.60 10.86
N LEU A 196 3.48 19.66 9.69
CA LEU A 196 3.01 18.87 8.54
C LEU A 196 3.13 17.36 8.80
N LEU A 197 4.31 16.90 9.23
CA LEU A 197 4.55 15.48 9.49
C LEU A 197 3.76 14.98 10.69
N GLN A 198 3.63 15.78 11.75
CA GLN A 198 2.78 15.43 12.89
C GLN A 198 1.30 15.37 12.46
N GLY A 199 0.85 16.26 11.57
CA GLY A 199 -0.51 16.22 11.02
C GLY A 199 -0.80 14.90 10.31
N HIS A 200 0.11 14.46 9.44
CA HIS A 200 -0.01 13.17 8.76
C HIS A 200 0.12 11.97 9.71
N LEU A 201 1.08 12.00 10.65
CA LEU A 201 1.23 10.96 11.68
C LEU A 201 -0.04 10.83 12.52
N ASP A 202 -0.58 11.95 13.01
CA ASP A 202 -1.80 11.97 13.79
C ASP A 202 -3.00 11.44 12.99
N ALA A 203 -3.06 11.69 11.67
CA ALA A 203 -4.11 11.15 10.82
C ALA A 203 -4.06 9.61 10.71
N TYR A 204 -2.87 9.01 10.60
CA TYR A 204 -2.70 7.55 10.61
C TYR A 204 -3.13 6.88 11.93
N TYR A 205 -3.17 7.64 13.02
CA TYR A 205 -3.60 7.17 14.34
C TYR A 205 -4.99 7.73 14.72
N GLU A 206 -5.75 8.21 13.74
CA GLU A 206 -7.13 8.72 13.90
C GLU A 206 -7.26 9.84 14.95
N LYS A 207 -6.22 10.66 15.11
CA LYS A 207 -6.22 11.77 16.07
C LYS A 207 -6.74 13.04 15.43
N ASN A 208 -7.72 13.67 16.07
CA ASN A 208 -8.27 14.97 15.66
C ASN A 208 -7.22 16.10 15.65
N SER A 209 -6.12 15.97 16.41
CA SER A 209 -5.00 16.93 16.38
C SER A 209 -4.33 17.04 15.01
N SER A 210 -4.55 16.07 14.11
CA SER A 210 -4.09 16.08 12.73
C SER A 210 -4.56 17.31 11.96
N VAL A 211 -5.83 17.70 12.12
CA VAL A 211 -6.44 18.86 11.48
C VAL A 211 -5.79 20.15 12.00
N ASP A 212 -5.64 20.28 13.32
CA ASP A 212 -5.01 21.44 13.96
C ASP A 212 -3.55 21.62 13.53
N ASN A 213 -2.79 20.52 13.45
CA ASN A 213 -1.40 20.52 13.03
C ASN A 213 -1.26 20.94 11.55
N ILE A 214 -2.14 20.47 10.66
CA ILE A 214 -2.14 20.92 9.27
C ILE A 214 -2.52 22.40 9.13
N HIS A 215 -3.51 22.90 9.89
CA HIS A 215 -3.83 24.33 9.87
C HIS A 215 -2.64 25.17 10.33
N ARG A 216 -2.02 24.81 11.46
CA ARG A 216 -0.82 25.51 11.96
C ARG A 216 0.31 25.53 10.94
N TYR A 217 0.52 24.44 10.22
CA TYR A 217 1.51 24.40 9.14
C TYR A 217 1.18 25.42 8.04
N PHE A 218 -0.05 25.43 7.54
CA PHE A 218 -0.43 26.35 6.46
C PHE A 218 -0.49 27.81 6.92
N ASP A 219 -0.85 28.09 8.17
CA ASP A 219 -0.77 29.44 8.75
C ASP A 219 0.67 29.95 8.74
N LEU A 220 1.63 29.12 9.15
CA LEU A 220 3.05 29.47 9.12
C LEU A 220 3.60 29.65 7.69
N VAL A 221 3.15 28.82 6.75
CA VAL A 221 3.52 28.96 5.33
C VAL A 221 2.97 30.26 4.75
N LEU A 222 1.73 30.62 5.09
CA LEU A 222 1.09 31.87 4.67
C LEU A 222 1.84 33.09 5.20
N ASP A 223 2.26 33.07 6.46
CA ASP A 223 3.05 34.15 7.09
C ASP A 223 4.40 34.39 6.40
N GLN A 224 4.98 33.36 5.76
CA GLN A 224 6.26 33.46 5.07
C GLN A 224 6.17 33.84 3.59
N GLN A 225 4.98 33.78 3.00
CA GLN A 225 4.79 34.12 1.61
C GLN A 225 4.82 35.64 1.42
N MET A 226 5.94 36.13 0.89
CA MET A 226 6.05 37.52 0.45
C MET A 226 5.00 37.80 -0.63
N PRO A 227 4.21 38.88 -0.51
CA PRO A 227 3.17 39.18 -1.49
C PRO A 227 3.80 39.42 -2.87
N THR A 228 3.36 38.65 -3.87
CA THR A 228 3.86 38.75 -5.24
C THR A 228 3.41 40.08 -5.87
N LYS A 229 4.34 40.79 -6.51
CA LYS A 229 4.14 42.18 -7.01
C LYS A 229 2.98 42.32 -8.00
N THR A 230 2.58 41.26 -8.69
CA THR A 230 1.51 41.26 -9.70
C THR A 230 0.11 41.45 -9.15
N THR A 231 -0.10 41.31 -7.83
CA THR A 231 -1.41 41.51 -7.19
C THR A 231 -1.68 42.96 -6.78
N ARG A 232 -0.67 43.85 -6.85
CA ARG A 232 -0.84 45.26 -6.44
C ARG A 232 -1.76 46.07 -7.36
N GLU A 233 -1.92 45.70 -8.62
CA GLU A 233 -2.71 46.48 -9.59
C GLU A 233 -4.23 46.45 -9.32
N LYS A 234 -4.72 45.57 -8.43
CA LYS A 234 -6.13 45.52 -8.02
C LYS A 234 -6.39 45.82 -6.54
N GLY A 235 -5.37 46.27 -5.78
CA GLY A 235 -5.53 46.59 -4.35
C GLY A 235 -5.83 45.41 -3.43
N LEU A 236 -5.79 44.18 -3.96
CA LEU A 236 -6.03 42.93 -3.25
C LEU A 236 -4.69 42.17 -3.22
N VAL A 237 -4.00 42.22 -2.08
CA VAL A 237 -2.82 41.39 -1.84
C VAL A 237 -3.34 39.96 -1.61
N VAL A 238 -3.49 39.20 -2.68
CA VAL A 238 -4.01 37.84 -2.58
C VAL A 238 -2.83 36.87 -2.54
N VAL A 239 -2.58 36.29 -1.36
CA VAL A 239 -1.68 35.15 -1.17
C VAL A 239 -2.41 33.89 -1.69
N GLN A 240 -2.57 33.79 -3.01
CA GLN A 240 -3.52 32.86 -3.65
C GLN A 240 -3.06 31.41 -3.61
N SER A 241 -1.80 31.16 -3.92
CA SER A 241 -1.34 29.83 -4.30
C SER A 241 -1.19 28.83 -3.16
N SER A 242 -1.40 29.19 -1.89
CA SER A 242 -1.25 28.27 -0.74
C SER A 242 -2.58 27.88 -0.11
N THR A 243 -3.61 28.72 -0.23
CA THR A 243 -4.88 28.51 0.50
C THR A 243 -5.72 27.36 -0.05
N HIS A 244 -5.69 27.12 -1.36
CA HIS A 244 -6.39 25.98 -1.96
C HIS A 244 -5.63 24.66 -1.72
N PHE A 245 -4.29 24.67 -1.65
CA PHE A 245 -3.51 23.51 -1.20
C PHE A 245 -3.77 23.19 0.27
N ALA A 246 -3.89 24.20 1.13
CA ALA A 246 -4.30 24.01 2.52
C ALA A 246 -5.65 23.30 2.62
N SER A 247 -6.60 23.77 1.82
CA SER A 247 -7.95 23.18 1.75
C SER A 247 -7.89 21.75 1.22
N LEU A 248 -7.09 21.48 0.17
CA LEU A 248 -6.89 20.16 -0.41
C LEU A 248 -6.28 19.16 0.59
N HIS A 249 -5.21 19.55 1.30
CA HIS A 249 -4.58 18.70 2.31
C HIS A 249 -5.52 18.44 3.49
N ARG A 250 -6.32 19.43 3.89
CA ARG A 250 -7.37 19.22 4.87
C ARG A 250 -8.40 18.21 4.39
N VAL A 251 -8.86 18.28 3.13
CA VAL A 251 -9.76 17.24 2.58
C VAL A 251 -9.12 15.85 2.71
N LYS A 252 -7.83 15.71 2.38
CA LYS A 252 -7.12 14.42 2.51
C LYS A 252 -7.15 13.90 3.95
N ILE A 253 -6.90 14.75 4.94
CA ILE A 253 -6.99 14.37 6.36
C ILE A 253 -8.42 14.03 6.78
N GLU A 254 -9.40 14.87 6.44
CA GLU A 254 -10.79 14.62 6.83
C GLU A 254 -11.30 13.30 6.21
N LEU A 255 -10.84 12.94 5.00
CA LEU A 255 -11.08 11.61 4.42
C LEU A 255 -10.37 10.48 5.16
N GLN A 256 -9.14 10.69 5.62
CA GLN A 256 -8.40 9.71 6.43
C GLN A 256 -9.06 9.48 7.79
N LEU A 257 -9.64 10.52 8.39
CA LEU A 257 -10.41 10.45 9.64
C LEU A 257 -11.85 9.92 9.45
N GLY A 258 -12.27 9.64 8.21
CA GLY A 258 -13.64 9.19 7.92
C GLY A 258 -14.73 10.27 7.95
N HIS A 259 -14.36 11.55 8.08
CA HIS A 259 -15.29 12.68 8.08
C HIS A 259 -15.77 13.05 6.66
N LEU A 260 -16.56 12.16 6.04
CA LEU A 260 -16.94 12.26 4.62
C LEU A 260 -17.68 13.57 4.27
N GLU A 261 -18.63 14.01 5.09
CA GLU A 261 -19.41 15.22 4.84
C GLU A 261 -18.53 16.47 4.84
N ALA A 262 -17.67 16.61 5.86
CA ALA A 262 -16.73 17.72 5.97
C ALA A 262 -15.76 17.72 4.77
N ALA A 263 -15.24 16.55 4.40
CA ALA A 263 -14.37 16.39 3.25
C ALA A 263 -15.05 16.82 1.94
N VAL A 264 -16.31 16.44 1.70
CA VAL A 264 -17.07 16.85 0.50
C VAL A 264 -17.26 18.37 0.46
N HIS A 265 -17.69 18.98 1.56
CA HIS A 265 -17.88 20.42 1.63
C HIS A 265 -16.58 21.18 1.35
N LEU A 266 -15.48 20.76 1.98
CA LEU A 266 -14.16 21.36 1.77
C LEU A 266 -13.65 21.15 0.35
N LEU A 267 -13.92 19.99 -0.25
CA LEU A 267 -13.50 19.68 -1.62
C LEU A 267 -14.21 20.56 -2.64
N VAL A 268 -15.52 20.80 -2.47
CA VAL A 268 -16.28 21.73 -3.32
C VAL A 268 -15.70 23.14 -3.25
N GLU A 269 -15.41 23.65 -2.05
CA GLU A 269 -14.79 24.96 -1.87
C GLU A 269 -13.37 25.02 -2.45
N THR A 270 -12.60 23.95 -2.30
CA THR A 270 -11.25 23.81 -2.89
C THR A 270 -11.31 23.91 -4.41
N ILE A 271 -12.25 23.21 -5.05
CA ILE A 271 -12.42 23.27 -6.51
C ILE A 271 -12.88 24.66 -6.96
N LYS A 272 -13.84 25.30 -6.26
CA LYS A 272 -14.28 26.66 -6.61
C LYS A 272 -13.12 27.64 -6.61
N ARG A 273 -12.25 27.55 -5.60
CA ARG A 273 -11.03 28.38 -5.51
C ARG A 273 -10.05 28.06 -6.62
N ALA A 274 -9.73 26.78 -6.83
CA ALA A 274 -8.82 26.35 -7.89
C ALA A 274 -9.30 26.77 -9.29
N LEU A 275 -10.61 26.68 -9.56
CA LEU A 275 -11.22 27.18 -10.80
C LEU A 275 -11.09 28.70 -10.96
N SER A 276 -11.29 29.46 -9.88
CA SER A 276 -11.14 30.92 -9.94
C SER A 276 -9.69 31.36 -10.23
N GLU A 277 -8.74 30.52 -9.87
CA GLU A 277 -7.30 30.73 -10.08
C GLU A 277 -6.75 30.04 -11.33
N ASN A 278 -7.59 29.26 -12.03
CA ASN A 278 -7.21 28.39 -13.16
C ASN A 278 -6.08 27.39 -12.83
N ASP A 279 -6.01 26.89 -11.59
CA ASP A 279 -5.03 25.86 -11.18
C ASP A 279 -5.53 24.46 -11.58
N ASN A 280 -5.12 24.03 -12.78
CA ASN A 280 -5.50 22.73 -13.33
C ASN A 280 -4.96 21.53 -12.51
N LEU A 281 -3.83 21.69 -11.80
CA LEU A 281 -3.25 20.61 -11.00
C LEU A 281 -4.10 20.33 -9.77
N VAL A 282 -4.53 21.37 -9.06
CA VAL A 282 -5.39 21.23 -7.88
C VAL A 282 -6.77 20.73 -8.27
N ILE A 283 -7.30 21.15 -9.42
CA ILE A 283 -8.55 20.60 -9.98
C ILE A 283 -8.39 19.11 -10.26
N LEU A 284 -7.27 18.69 -10.83
CA LEU A 284 -7.00 17.27 -11.11
C LEU A 284 -6.90 16.45 -9.82
N GLU A 285 -6.11 16.88 -8.85
CA GLU A 285 -6.03 16.22 -7.52
C GLU A 285 -7.39 16.17 -6.82
N SER A 286 -8.15 17.26 -6.89
CA SER A 286 -9.52 17.29 -6.34
C SER A 286 -10.45 16.31 -7.05
N THR A 287 -10.27 16.11 -8.35
CA THR A 287 -11.04 15.12 -9.14
C THR A 287 -10.71 13.70 -8.69
N LEU A 288 -9.44 13.41 -8.39
CA LEU A 288 -9.01 12.12 -7.81
C LEU A 288 -9.61 11.89 -6.42
N LEU A 289 -9.69 12.93 -5.57
CA LEU A 289 -10.35 12.82 -4.28
C LEU A 289 -11.87 12.64 -4.41
N PHE A 290 -12.51 13.29 -5.38
CA PHE A 290 -13.92 13.07 -5.70
C PHE A 290 -14.21 11.64 -6.13
N MET A 291 -13.29 11.01 -6.86
CA MET A 291 -13.37 9.60 -7.20
C MET A 291 -13.33 8.73 -5.93
N LYS A 292 -12.38 8.97 -5.02
CA LYS A 292 -12.31 8.26 -3.73
C LYS A 292 -13.60 8.41 -2.91
N ILE A 293 -14.15 9.62 -2.85
CA ILE A 293 -15.45 9.90 -2.19
C ILE A 293 -16.59 9.14 -2.87
N ALA A 294 -16.66 9.15 -4.20
CA ALA A 294 -17.69 8.42 -4.94
C ALA A 294 -17.62 6.91 -4.68
N SER A 295 -16.41 6.37 -4.52
CA SER A 295 -16.13 5.00 -4.07
C SER A 295 -16.74 4.73 -2.70
N MET A 296 -16.44 5.57 -1.72
CA MET A 296 -16.95 5.45 -0.35
C MET A 296 -18.49 5.56 -0.29
N MET A 297 -19.08 6.37 -1.18
CA MET A 297 -20.54 6.49 -1.32
C MET A 297 -21.17 5.31 -2.07
N GLY A 298 -20.39 4.45 -2.71
CA GLY A 298 -20.86 3.30 -3.47
C GLY A 298 -21.58 3.65 -4.78
N ASN A 299 -21.28 4.81 -5.39
CA ASN A 299 -21.90 5.22 -6.66
C ASN A 299 -20.96 4.93 -7.85
N TYR A 300 -20.88 3.65 -8.23
CA TYR A 300 -19.93 3.18 -9.24
C TYR A 300 -20.07 3.89 -10.61
N LYS A 301 -21.30 4.24 -11.03
CA LYS A 301 -21.52 4.93 -12.32
C LYS A 301 -20.90 6.33 -12.32
N GLN A 302 -21.02 7.04 -11.20
CA GLN A 302 -20.39 8.36 -11.04
C GLN A 302 -18.89 8.21 -10.91
N GLU A 303 -18.43 7.26 -10.11
CA GLU A 303 -17.01 6.96 -9.91
C GLU A 303 -16.29 6.66 -11.24
N GLN A 304 -16.86 5.77 -12.06
CA GLN A 304 -16.32 5.44 -13.39
C GLN A 304 -16.24 6.67 -14.30
N ARG A 305 -17.30 7.51 -14.32
CA ARG A 305 -17.31 8.75 -15.12
C ARG A 305 -16.27 9.76 -14.64
N ILE A 306 -16.10 9.90 -13.33
CA ILE A 306 -15.09 10.79 -12.73
C ILE A 306 -13.70 10.27 -13.07
N SER A 307 -13.47 8.97 -12.94
CA SER A 307 -12.20 8.31 -13.27
C SER A 307 -11.81 8.53 -14.74
N GLN A 308 -12.72 8.30 -15.68
CA GLN A 308 -12.50 8.59 -17.11
C GLN A 308 -12.13 10.07 -17.35
N LYS A 309 -12.85 11.00 -16.70
CA LYS A 309 -12.53 12.43 -16.80
C LYS A 309 -11.17 12.76 -16.19
N ALA A 310 -10.80 12.13 -15.08
CA ALA A 310 -9.48 12.31 -14.45
C ALA A 310 -8.36 11.86 -15.38
N VAL A 311 -8.51 10.70 -16.05
CA VAL A 311 -7.56 10.22 -17.07
C VAL A 311 -7.42 11.23 -18.22
N MET A 312 -8.54 11.69 -18.78
CA MET A 312 -8.53 12.66 -19.88
C MET A 312 -7.93 14.01 -19.46
N HIS A 313 -8.21 14.45 -18.23
CA HIS A 313 -7.69 15.70 -17.70
C HIS A 313 -6.18 15.62 -17.41
N ALA A 314 -5.72 14.51 -16.83
CA ALA A 314 -4.30 14.25 -16.60
C ALA A 314 -3.52 14.21 -17.93
N LEU A 315 -4.09 13.59 -18.97
CA LEU A 315 -3.52 13.58 -20.31
C LEU A 315 -3.42 15.01 -20.88
N LYS A 316 -4.46 15.83 -20.72
CA LYS A 316 -4.50 17.21 -21.22
C LYS A 316 -3.46 18.12 -20.54
N ILE A 317 -3.19 17.91 -19.25
CA ILE A 317 -2.19 18.67 -18.48
C ILE A 317 -0.78 18.07 -18.66
N GLU A 318 -0.65 16.92 -19.32
CA GLU A 318 0.60 16.15 -19.43
C GLU A 318 1.18 15.73 -18.06
N ASN A 319 0.32 15.58 -17.04
CA ASN A 319 0.73 15.10 -15.72
C ASN A 319 0.75 13.56 -15.69
N ILE A 320 1.94 12.98 -15.88
CA ILE A 320 2.10 11.53 -15.99
C ILE A 320 1.77 10.79 -14.69
N HIS A 321 2.09 11.37 -13.53
CA HIS A 321 1.80 10.74 -12.24
C HIS A 321 0.30 10.57 -12.04
N ALA A 322 -0.46 11.66 -12.22
CA ALA A 322 -1.91 11.63 -12.13
C ALA A 322 -2.56 10.76 -13.22
N LEU A 323 -1.96 10.68 -14.42
CA LEU A 323 -2.42 9.80 -15.49
C LEU A 323 -2.30 8.33 -15.09
N ILE A 324 -1.16 7.91 -14.53
CA ILE A 324 -0.96 6.54 -14.04
C ILE A 324 -1.95 6.26 -12.91
N LYS A 325 -2.02 7.14 -11.90
CA LYS A 325 -2.93 7.00 -10.75
C LYS A 325 -4.39 6.84 -11.20
N SER A 326 -4.88 7.75 -12.03
CA SER A 326 -6.26 7.68 -12.56
C SER A 326 -6.52 6.43 -13.42
N THR A 327 -5.55 5.99 -14.22
CA THR A 327 -5.68 4.77 -15.05
C THR A 327 -5.70 3.50 -14.20
N LEU A 328 -4.88 3.44 -13.14
CA LEU A 328 -4.89 2.32 -12.18
C LEU A 328 -6.21 2.25 -11.45
N PHE A 329 -6.71 3.37 -10.92
CA PHE A 329 -8.04 3.41 -10.33
C PHE A 329 -9.13 3.01 -11.31
N PHE A 330 -9.09 3.51 -12.56
CA PHE A 330 -10.03 3.09 -13.60
C PHE A 330 -9.99 1.57 -13.83
N SER A 331 -8.80 0.97 -13.84
CA SER A 331 -8.60 -0.47 -14.03
C SER A 331 -9.10 -1.28 -12.83
N GLN A 332 -8.84 -0.82 -11.60
CA GLN A 332 -9.39 -1.40 -10.37
C GLN A 332 -10.92 -1.41 -10.40
N LEU A 333 -11.53 -0.30 -10.77
CA LEU A 333 -12.99 -0.21 -10.92
C LEU A 333 -13.51 -1.13 -12.01
N HIS A 334 -12.80 -1.24 -13.11
CA HIS A 334 -13.18 -2.15 -14.18
C HIS A 334 -13.11 -3.62 -13.73
N LEU A 335 -12.13 -4.00 -12.90
CA LEU A 335 -12.06 -5.34 -12.32
C LEU A 335 -13.19 -5.61 -11.31
N LEU A 336 -13.56 -4.61 -10.50
CA LEU A 336 -14.58 -4.77 -9.46
C LEU A 336 -16.01 -4.78 -10.01
N TYR A 337 -16.30 -3.95 -11.02
CA TYR A 337 -17.67 -3.66 -11.46
C TYR A 337 -18.05 -4.23 -12.83
N THR A 338 -17.08 -4.57 -13.69
CA THR A 338 -17.35 -5.00 -15.07
C THR A 338 -16.69 -6.35 -15.37
N GLN A 339 -17.26 -7.08 -16.34
CA GLN A 339 -16.70 -8.36 -16.81
C GLN A 339 -15.32 -8.09 -17.45
N PRO A 340 -14.23 -8.64 -16.89
CA PRO A 340 -12.90 -8.28 -17.32
C PRO A 340 -12.49 -9.05 -18.57
N ASN A 341 -12.27 -8.36 -19.69
CA ASN A 341 -11.35 -8.85 -20.70
C ASN A 341 -9.94 -8.41 -20.29
N SER A 342 -9.41 -9.02 -19.23
CA SER A 342 -8.15 -8.62 -18.56
C SER A 342 -6.99 -8.43 -19.54
N HIS A 343 -6.89 -9.28 -20.56
CA HIS A 343 -5.89 -9.17 -21.62
C HIS A 343 -5.94 -7.84 -22.36
N GLN A 344 -7.13 -7.26 -22.62
CA GLN A 344 -7.26 -5.96 -23.27
C GLN A 344 -6.76 -4.84 -22.35
N ILE A 345 -7.16 -4.84 -21.07
CA ILE A 345 -6.75 -3.84 -20.08
C ILE A 345 -5.23 -3.83 -19.93
N PHE A 346 -4.62 -5.00 -19.72
CA PHE A 346 -3.16 -5.08 -19.61
C PHE A 346 -2.49 -4.69 -20.93
N SER A 347 -2.95 -5.20 -22.08
CA SER A 347 -2.37 -4.82 -23.39
C SER A 347 -2.46 -3.33 -23.71
N GLU A 348 -3.37 -2.57 -23.10
CA GLU A 348 -3.45 -1.11 -23.24
C GLU A 348 -2.52 -0.36 -22.28
N ILE A 349 -2.16 -0.98 -21.15
CA ILE A 349 -1.28 -0.43 -20.11
C ILE A 349 0.20 -0.73 -20.42
N THR A 350 0.54 -1.98 -20.75
CA THR A 350 1.93 -2.45 -20.92
C THR A 350 2.74 -1.68 -21.98
N PRO A 351 2.25 -1.43 -23.21
CA PRO A 351 3.04 -0.74 -24.24
C PRO A 351 3.27 0.76 -23.94
N LYS A 352 2.51 1.35 -23.01
CA LYS A 352 2.74 2.73 -22.54
C LYS A 352 3.78 2.81 -21.42
N ILE A 353 3.99 1.72 -20.68
CA ILE A 353 5.00 1.63 -19.60
C ILE A 353 6.39 1.29 -20.18
N GLU A 354 6.48 0.52 -21.27
CA GLU A 354 7.76 0.21 -21.94
C GLU A 354 8.53 1.45 -22.43
N ILE A 355 7.85 2.59 -22.61
CA ILE A 355 8.47 3.88 -22.92
C ILE A 355 9.38 4.39 -21.76
N LYS A 356 9.31 3.79 -20.55
CA LYS A 356 9.92 4.28 -19.31
C LYS A 356 10.96 3.39 -18.62
N ASN A 357 11.42 2.29 -19.23
CA ASN A 357 12.66 1.65 -18.75
C ASN A 357 13.93 2.50 -19.03
N LYS A 358 13.78 3.73 -19.54
CA LYS A 358 14.76 4.79 -19.38
C LYS A 358 14.52 5.49 -18.04
N PRO A 359 15.54 5.65 -17.18
CA PRO A 359 15.38 6.24 -15.85
C PRO A 359 14.64 7.57 -15.94
N ALA A 360 13.68 7.82 -15.04
CA ALA A 360 12.80 9.00 -15.00
C ALA A 360 13.53 10.36 -14.91
N MET A 361 14.86 10.37 -14.91
CA MET A 361 15.72 11.55 -14.84
C MET A 361 15.50 12.64 -15.91
N PRO A 362 15.11 12.39 -17.18
CA PRO A 362 14.96 13.48 -18.14
C PRO A 362 13.61 14.20 -18.02
N ILE A 363 12.61 13.64 -17.31
CA ILE A 363 11.28 14.27 -17.14
C ILE A 363 11.26 15.18 -15.90
N ALA A 364 11.91 14.77 -14.81
CA ALA A 364 12.13 15.65 -13.64
C ALA A 364 12.91 16.93 -14.04
N LYS A 365 13.85 16.83 -15.00
CA LYS A 365 14.56 17.99 -15.57
C LYS A 365 13.67 18.92 -16.41
N LYS A 366 12.55 18.44 -16.97
CA LYS A 366 11.64 19.26 -17.79
C LYS A 366 10.58 20.01 -16.98
N LEU A 367 10.14 19.46 -15.85
CA LEU A 367 9.26 20.18 -14.91
C LEU A 367 9.99 21.30 -14.14
N HIS A 368 11.32 21.22 -14.03
CA HIS A 368 12.17 22.22 -13.37
C HIS A 368 12.50 23.48 -14.21
N LEU A 369 11.95 23.63 -15.42
CA LEU A 369 12.35 24.69 -16.36
C LEU A 369 11.19 25.57 -16.85
N ASP A 370 10.14 25.76 -16.05
CA ASP A 370 9.27 26.94 -16.26
C ASP A 370 9.90 28.15 -15.55
N GLU A 371 10.83 28.81 -16.24
CA GLU A 371 11.57 30.00 -15.76
C GLU A 371 10.66 31.19 -15.36
N LYS A 372 9.34 31.08 -15.57
CA LYS A 372 8.35 32.12 -15.30
C LYS A 372 7.73 32.06 -13.90
N VAL A 373 7.85 30.96 -13.15
CA VAL A 373 7.28 30.85 -11.80
C VAL A 373 8.32 31.29 -10.77
N LYS A 374 8.44 32.60 -10.55
CA LYS A 374 9.30 33.21 -9.52
C LYS A 374 8.56 33.34 -8.18
N THR A 375 8.39 32.26 -7.42
CA THR A 375 7.96 32.35 -6.02
C THR A 375 8.93 31.59 -5.11
N PHE A 376 9.53 32.33 -4.19
CA PHE A 376 10.87 32.08 -3.65
C PHE A 376 10.95 31.23 -2.36
N ASN A 377 9.84 30.69 -1.81
CA ASN A 377 9.87 30.06 -0.47
C ASN A 377 9.27 28.65 -0.34
N THR A 378 8.83 28.00 -1.41
CA THR A 378 8.13 26.68 -1.32
C THR A 378 9.03 25.48 -1.61
N LEU A 379 10.31 25.67 -1.93
CA LEU A 379 11.13 24.57 -2.47
C LEU A 379 11.45 23.45 -1.44
N CYS A 380 11.38 23.70 -0.12
CA CYS A 380 11.50 22.65 0.90
C CYS A 380 10.22 21.83 1.00
N ASP A 381 9.06 22.49 0.93
CA ASP A 381 7.76 21.82 0.91
C ASP A 381 7.57 21.07 -0.41
N TYR A 382 8.12 21.58 -1.51
CA TYR A 382 8.21 20.88 -2.80
C TYR A 382 9.17 19.69 -2.74
N THR A 383 10.29 19.73 -2.01
CA THR A 383 11.18 18.54 -1.92
C THR A 383 10.58 17.48 -0.99
N LEU A 384 9.85 17.90 0.04
CA LEU A 384 9.04 17.02 0.87
C LEU A 384 7.89 16.41 0.05
N LEU A 385 7.12 17.24 -0.69
CA LEU A 385 6.08 16.79 -1.61
C LEU A 385 6.65 15.91 -2.71
N GLU A 386 7.81 16.24 -3.28
CA GLU A 386 8.46 15.48 -4.35
C GLU A 386 8.98 14.15 -3.82
N SER A 387 9.47 14.10 -2.57
CA SER A 387 9.80 12.85 -1.90
C SER A 387 8.56 11.98 -1.66
N LEU A 388 7.44 12.59 -1.23
CA LEU A 388 6.14 11.92 -1.09
C LEU A 388 5.61 11.42 -2.44
N LEU A 389 5.71 12.24 -3.49
CA LEU A 389 5.33 11.92 -4.87
C LEU A 389 6.23 10.83 -5.48
N SER A 390 7.52 10.81 -5.11
CA SER A 390 8.46 9.76 -5.53
C SER A 390 8.19 8.42 -4.85
N HIS A 391 7.76 8.42 -3.59
CA HIS A 391 7.21 7.23 -2.94
C HIS A 391 5.86 6.82 -3.51
N GLU A 392 5.01 7.78 -3.92
CA GLU A 392 3.77 7.46 -4.64
C GLU A 392 4.07 6.72 -5.96
N HIS A 393 5.19 6.97 -6.64
CA HIS A 393 5.57 6.21 -7.84
C HIS A 393 5.83 4.72 -7.56
N GLU A 394 6.50 4.39 -6.46
CA GLU A 394 6.68 3.00 -6.02
C GLU A 394 5.32 2.39 -5.61
N GLY A 395 4.51 3.16 -4.88
CA GLY A 395 3.13 2.81 -4.55
C GLY A 395 2.23 2.55 -5.77
N LEU A 396 2.47 3.21 -6.90
CA LEU A 396 1.73 2.99 -8.15
C LEU A 396 2.08 1.63 -8.80
N PHE A 397 3.36 1.23 -8.80
CA PHE A 397 3.74 -0.11 -9.27
C PHE A 397 3.16 -1.20 -8.36
N LYS A 398 3.16 -0.96 -7.05
CA LYS A 398 2.53 -1.84 -6.06
C LYS A 398 1.01 -1.94 -6.29
N SER A 399 0.35 -0.82 -6.62
CA SER A 399 -1.08 -0.77 -6.99
C SER A 399 -1.40 -1.46 -8.32
N LEU A 400 -0.45 -1.53 -9.27
CA LEU A 400 -0.59 -2.34 -10.48
C LEU A 400 -0.53 -3.83 -10.14
N ASN A 401 0.42 -4.24 -9.30
CA ASN A 401 0.53 -5.62 -8.84
C ASN A 401 -0.74 -6.04 -8.09
N PHE A 402 -1.34 -5.15 -7.28
CA PHE A 402 -2.66 -5.37 -6.67
C PHE A 402 -3.74 -5.77 -7.69
N VAL A 403 -3.86 -4.98 -8.77
CA VAL A 403 -4.85 -5.20 -9.84
C VAL A 403 -4.61 -6.56 -10.49
N GLN A 404 -3.35 -6.86 -10.77
CA GLN A 404 -2.94 -8.10 -11.41
C GLN A 404 -3.20 -9.33 -10.55
N VAL A 405 -2.82 -9.28 -9.27
CA VAL A 405 -3.03 -10.35 -8.29
C VAL A 405 -4.51 -10.60 -8.07
N THR A 406 -5.31 -9.54 -7.91
CA THR A 406 -6.76 -9.64 -7.76
C THR A 406 -7.39 -10.27 -9.02
N SER A 407 -6.93 -9.88 -10.21
CA SER A 407 -7.36 -10.48 -11.47
C SER A 407 -7.01 -11.97 -11.54
N TRP A 408 -5.81 -12.36 -11.12
CA TRP A 408 -5.38 -13.75 -11.10
C TRP A 408 -6.23 -14.59 -10.15
N LEU A 409 -6.50 -14.10 -8.94
CA LEU A 409 -7.39 -14.79 -8.00
C LEU A 409 -8.80 -14.95 -8.56
N ASN A 410 -9.35 -13.89 -9.18
CA ASN A 410 -10.66 -13.96 -9.81
C ASN A 410 -10.73 -14.98 -10.95
N GLN A 411 -9.63 -15.16 -11.67
CA GLN A 411 -9.49 -16.15 -12.76
C GLN A 411 -9.09 -17.54 -12.28
N GLY A 412 -8.72 -17.68 -11.00
CA GLY A 412 -8.22 -18.93 -10.44
C GLY A 412 -6.79 -19.28 -10.85
N PHE A 413 -5.93 -18.31 -11.21
CA PHE A 413 -4.53 -18.58 -11.58
C PHE A 413 -3.62 -18.71 -10.35
N ASP A 414 -3.74 -19.82 -9.62
CA ASP A 414 -3.01 -20.05 -8.36
C ASP A 414 -1.48 -20.13 -8.52
N TRP A 415 -0.98 -20.59 -9.66
CA TRP A 415 0.47 -20.63 -9.92
C TRP A 415 1.09 -19.24 -10.01
N SER A 416 0.50 -18.34 -10.80
CA SER A 416 0.96 -16.94 -10.91
C SER A 416 0.88 -16.23 -9.57
N PHE A 417 -0.18 -16.54 -8.80
CA PHE A 417 -0.34 -16.04 -7.45
C PHE A 417 0.76 -16.54 -6.50
N SER A 418 1.10 -17.83 -6.55
CA SER A 418 2.14 -18.42 -5.70
C SER A 418 3.52 -17.82 -5.99
N LEU A 419 3.85 -17.62 -7.27
CA LEU A 419 5.09 -16.93 -7.67
C LEU A 419 5.15 -15.50 -7.12
N TYR A 420 4.01 -14.80 -7.09
CA TYR A 420 3.96 -13.47 -6.50
C TYR A 420 4.18 -13.50 -4.98
N ILE A 421 3.59 -14.46 -4.26
CA ILE A 421 3.85 -14.63 -2.82
C ILE A 421 5.32 -14.96 -2.54
N ASP A 422 5.93 -15.82 -3.36
CA ASP A 422 7.36 -16.14 -3.23
C ASP A 422 8.22 -14.89 -3.47
N ASP A 423 7.86 -14.04 -4.44
CA ASP A 423 8.54 -12.76 -4.68
C ASP A 423 8.32 -11.78 -3.50
N LEU A 424 7.11 -11.71 -2.94
CA LEU A 424 6.81 -10.89 -1.76
C LEU A 424 7.65 -11.26 -0.55
N GLN A 425 7.86 -12.55 -0.30
CA GLN A 425 8.68 -13.01 0.83
C GLN A 425 10.13 -12.54 0.73
N ASN A 426 10.61 -12.28 -0.49
CA ASN A 426 11.96 -11.76 -0.74
C ASN A 426 12.06 -10.22 -0.58
N GLN A 427 10.93 -9.51 -0.41
CA GLN A 427 10.93 -8.06 -0.25
C GLN A 427 11.33 -7.63 1.18
N PHE A 428 12.14 -6.56 1.27
CA PHE A 428 12.71 -6.11 2.53
C PHE A 428 11.76 -5.23 3.35
N GLU A 429 10.94 -4.40 2.70
CA GLU A 429 10.11 -3.35 3.31
C GLU A 429 8.63 -3.48 2.92
N CYS A 430 7.70 -3.16 3.83
CA CYS A 430 6.25 -3.15 3.61
C CYS A 430 5.68 -1.80 4.05
N THR A 431 4.81 -1.19 3.25
CA THR A 431 4.07 0.03 3.61
C THR A 431 2.72 -0.29 4.24
N ILE A 432 2.03 0.71 4.81
CA ILE A 432 0.69 0.57 5.39
C ILE A 432 -0.31 0.12 4.32
N SER A 433 -0.28 0.79 3.17
CA SER A 433 -1.15 0.50 2.03
C SER A 433 -0.94 -0.92 1.48
N GLU A 434 0.29 -1.42 1.50
CA GLU A 434 0.60 -2.82 1.15
C GLU A 434 0.10 -3.80 2.19
N ALA A 435 0.31 -3.50 3.47
CA ALA A 435 -0.16 -4.36 4.54
C ALA A 435 -1.69 -4.51 4.51
N ASP A 436 -2.44 -3.41 4.34
CA ASP A 436 -3.89 -3.47 4.18
C ASP A 436 -4.31 -4.28 2.94
N PHE A 437 -3.61 -4.11 1.81
CA PHE A 437 -3.84 -4.97 0.66
C PHE A 437 -3.60 -6.45 0.97
N TYR A 438 -2.45 -6.78 1.57
CA TYR A 438 -2.14 -8.17 1.89
C TYR A 438 -3.13 -8.75 2.89
N LEU A 439 -3.71 -7.94 3.77
CA LEU A 439 -4.78 -8.34 4.66
C LEU A 439 -6.10 -8.59 3.89
N ASP A 440 -6.50 -7.73 2.96
CA ASP A 440 -7.65 -7.95 2.07
C ASP A 440 -7.47 -9.23 1.23
N LEU A 441 -6.25 -9.44 0.77
CA LEU A 441 -5.81 -10.61 0.03
C LEU A 441 -5.89 -11.87 0.91
N CYS A 442 -5.40 -11.81 2.15
CA CYS A 442 -5.54 -12.88 3.15
C CYS A 442 -7.01 -13.27 3.34
N ARG A 443 -7.90 -12.30 3.50
CA ARG A 443 -9.34 -12.55 3.66
C ARG A 443 -9.92 -13.26 2.45
N THR A 444 -9.61 -12.77 1.25
CA THR A 444 -10.07 -13.39 0.00
C THR A 444 -9.56 -14.82 -0.15
N ILE A 445 -8.29 -15.06 0.15
CA ILE A 445 -7.64 -16.37 0.02
C ILE A 445 -8.09 -17.33 1.11
N SER A 446 -8.40 -16.84 2.32
CA SER A 446 -8.80 -17.70 3.44
C SER A 446 -10.07 -18.50 3.17
N LEU A 447 -10.91 -18.04 2.23
CA LEU A 447 -12.07 -18.78 1.71
C LEU A 447 -11.69 -20.01 0.87
N HIS A 448 -10.44 -20.07 0.40
CA HIS A 448 -9.99 -21.02 -0.63
C HIS A 448 -8.77 -21.85 -0.18
N ASN A 449 -7.77 -21.21 0.42
CA ASN A 449 -6.51 -21.82 0.83
C ASN A 449 -6.02 -21.20 2.14
N ARG A 450 -6.35 -21.85 3.27
CA ARG A 450 -6.01 -21.32 4.60
C ARG A 450 -4.50 -21.22 4.82
N SER A 451 -3.72 -22.22 4.38
CA SER A 451 -2.27 -22.24 4.56
C SER A 451 -1.62 -20.99 3.97
N LYS A 452 -1.96 -20.65 2.73
CA LYS A 452 -1.41 -19.45 2.07
C LYS A 452 -1.83 -18.16 2.75
N ALA A 453 -3.07 -18.08 3.23
CA ALA A 453 -3.52 -16.91 4.00
C ALA A 453 -2.70 -16.77 5.30
N LEU A 454 -2.36 -17.87 5.97
CA LEU A 454 -1.51 -17.86 7.16
C LEU A 454 -0.07 -17.48 6.83
N ASP A 455 0.48 -17.92 5.71
CA ASP A 455 1.83 -17.54 5.26
C ASP A 455 1.95 -16.03 5.03
N ILE A 456 0.92 -15.42 4.41
CA ILE A 456 0.86 -13.97 4.20
C ILE A 456 0.69 -13.24 5.55
N LEU A 457 -0.15 -13.74 6.47
CA LEU A 457 -0.26 -13.19 7.81
C LEU A 457 1.06 -13.25 8.58
N HIS A 458 1.79 -14.36 8.48
CA HIS A 458 3.12 -14.49 9.06
C HIS A 458 4.11 -13.49 8.49
N PHE A 459 4.09 -13.29 7.16
CA PHE A 459 4.88 -12.28 6.50
C PHE A 459 4.59 -10.89 7.06
N ILE A 460 3.32 -10.47 7.08
CA ILE A 460 2.91 -9.16 7.62
C ILE A 460 3.30 -9.05 9.10
N ASN A 461 3.07 -10.07 9.92
CA ASN A 461 3.45 -10.09 11.34
C ASN A 461 4.95 -9.91 11.56
N SER A 462 5.78 -10.47 10.67
CA SER A 462 7.24 -10.36 10.74
C SER A 462 7.75 -8.97 10.35
N LYS A 463 7.01 -8.25 9.49
CA LYS A 463 7.41 -6.97 8.90
C LYS A 463 6.77 -5.75 9.59
N CYS A 464 5.58 -5.90 10.15
CA CYS A 464 4.80 -4.81 10.74
C CYS A 464 4.76 -4.96 12.27
N LYS A 465 5.49 -4.09 12.99
CA LYS A 465 5.50 -4.07 14.46
C LYS A 465 4.26 -3.38 15.03
N GLU A 466 3.87 -2.25 14.43
CA GLU A 466 2.66 -1.52 14.82
C GLU A 466 1.50 -1.92 13.91
N LYS A 467 0.51 -2.60 14.50
CA LYS A 467 -0.62 -3.18 13.78
C LYS A 467 -1.90 -2.37 13.87
N LYS A 468 -1.93 -1.32 14.71
CA LYS A 468 -3.12 -0.48 14.92
C LYS A 468 -3.50 0.36 13.70
N CYS A 469 -2.53 0.63 12.83
CA CYS A 469 -2.72 1.47 11.64
C CYS A 469 -3.19 0.67 10.41
N ILE A 470 -3.48 -0.62 10.57
CA ILE A 470 -3.90 -1.53 9.49
C ILE A 470 -5.06 -2.39 9.95
N MET A 471 -5.78 -3.02 9.02
CA MET A 471 -6.95 -3.89 9.29
C MET A 471 -6.59 -5.27 9.88
N TRP A 472 -5.53 -5.32 10.71
CA TRP A 472 -4.93 -6.56 11.22
C TRP A 472 -5.89 -7.37 12.07
N ASP A 473 -6.43 -6.75 13.13
CA ASP A 473 -7.32 -7.42 14.07
C ASP A 473 -8.57 -7.95 13.37
N TYR A 474 -9.15 -7.14 12.49
CA TYR A 474 -10.30 -7.55 11.69
C TYR A 474 -10.00 -8.79 10.83
N THR A 475 -8.86 -8.80 10.15
CA THR A 475 -8.47 -9.93 9.29
C THR A 475 -8.22 -11.20 10.10
N LEU A 476 -7.63 -11.09 11.30
CA LEU A 476 -7.50 -12.22 12.21
C LEU A 476 -8.87 -12.77 12.62
N TYR A 477 -9.80 -11.90 13.04
CA TYR A 477 -11.16 -12.31 13.40
C TYR A 477 -11.90 -12.95 12.23
N TYR A 478 -11.71 -12.43 11.01
CA TYR A 478 -12.32 -13.00 9.79
C TYR A 478 -11.82 -14.43 9.51
N ILE A 479 -10.50 -14.65 9.58
CA ILE A 479 -9.91 -15.97 9.33
C ILE A 479 -10.28 -16.96 10.44
N ALA A 480 -10.27 -16.51 11.69
CA ALA A 480 -10.69 -17.31 12.83
C ALA A 480 -12.17 -17.69 12.73
N HIS A 481 -13.03 -16.79 12.25
CA HIS A 481 -14.44 -17.08 11.97
C HIS A 481 -14.61 -18.20 10.93
N ILE A 482 -13.89 -18.11 9.80
CA ILE A 482 -13.94 -19.16 8.76
C ILE A 482 -13.47 -20.51 9.33
N LYS A 483 -12.35 -20.54 10.07
CA LYS A 483 -11.85 -21.75 10.74
C LYS A 483 -12.91 -22.34 11.68
N SER A 484 -13.51 -21.50 12.52
CA SER A 484 -14.56 -21.90 13.46
C SER A 484 -15.77 -22.50 12.73
N LEU A 485 -16.18 -21.92 11.60
CA LEU A 485 -17.26 -22.48 10.77
C LEU A 485 -16.89 -23.85 10.19
N GLN A 486 -15.66 -24.05 9.74
CA GLN A 486 -15.18 -25.34 9.22
C GLN A 486 -15.16 -26.44 10.30
N LEU A 487 -14.84 -26.07 11.55
CA LEU A 487 -14.81 -26.96 12.71
C LEU A 487 -16.19 -27.17 13.38
N GLY A 488 -17.19 -26.35 13.05
CA GLY A 488 -18.51 -26.37 13.66
C GLY A 488 -18.62 -25.64 15.01
N GLU A 489 -17.66 -24.77 15.32
CA GLU A 489 -17.55 -23.98 16.55
C GLU A 489 -18.35 -22.68 16.45
N PHE A 490 -19.67 -22.78 16.33
CA PHE A 490 -20.49 -21.63 15.96
C PHE A 490 -20.54 -20.49 16.99
N LEU A 491 -20.42 -20.79 18.28
CA LEU A 491 -20.39 -19.77 19.33
C LEU A 491 -19.10 -18.96 19.26
N GLU A 492 -18.01 -19.59 18.83
CA GLU A 492 -16.73 -18.94 18.61
C GLU A 492 -16.74 -18.12 17.31
N ALA A 493 -17.32 -18.65 16.25
CA ALA A 493 -17.60 -17.89 15.03
C ALA A 493 -18.41 -16.61 15.30
N GLU A 494 -19.46 -16.70 16.13
CA GLU A 494 -20.26 -15.56 16.58
C GLU A 494 -19.45 -14.57 17.44
N HIS A 495 -18.59 -15.08 18.32
CA HIS A 495 -17.70 -14.23 19.10
C HIS A 495 -16.78 -13.40 18.20
N PHE A 496 -16.21 -14.00 17.15
CA PHE A 496 -15.34 -13.29 16.21
C PHE A 496 -16.11 -12.29 15.33
N GLU A 497 -17.37 -12.56 14.99
CA GLU A 497 -18.24 -11.54 14.38
C GLU A 497 -18.38 -10.30 15.30
N GLU A 498 -18.62 -10.51 16.59
CA GLU A 498 -18.74 -9.41 17.55
C GLU A 498 -17.45 -8.62 17.73
N GLN A 499 -16.29 -9.29 17.70
CA GLN A 499 -15.00 -8.61 17.78
C GLN A 499 -14.66 -7.85 16.50
N ALA A 500 -14.92 -8.43 15.33
CA ALA A 500 -14.76 -7.76 14.04
C ALA A 500 -15.62 -6.48 13.96
N LEU A 501 -16.85 -6.52 14.49
CA LEU A 501 -17.70 -5.33 14.53
C LEU A 501 -17.14 -4.23 15.44
N LYS A 502 -16.45 -4.59 16.53
CA LYS A 502 -15.83 -3.63 17.45
C LYS A 502 -14.57 -2.96 16.88
N THR A 503 -13.86 -3.62 15.97
CA THR A 503 -12.66 -3.07 15.32
C THR A 503 -12.99 -2.07 14.21
N GLN A 504 -14.22 -1.53 14.18
CA GLN A 504 -14.72 -0.65 13.11
C GLN A 504 -14.59 -1.27 11.71
N ALA A 505 -14.65 -2.61 11.61
CA ALA A 505 -14.64 -3.28 10.32
C ALA A 505 -15.86 -2.88 9.48
N ASP A 506 -15.79 -3.13 8.16
CA ASP A 506 -16.93 -2.95 7.26
C ASP A 506 -18.12 -3.77 7.79
N GLU A 507 -19.11 -3.08 8.34
CA GLU A 507 -20.32 -3.67 8.94
C GLU A 507 -20.95 -4.70 7.99
N TRP A 508 -20.90 -4.42 6.68
CA TRP A 508 -21.51 -5.27 5.66
C TRP A 508 -20.78 -6.60 5.50
N GLU A 509 -19.47 -6.65 5.68
CA GLU A 509 -18.70 -7.91 5.63
C GLU A 509 -18.97 -8.77 6.86
N VAL A 510 -19.04 -8.16 8.04
CA VAL A 510 -19.43 -8.86 9.28
C VAL A 510 -20.84 -9.43 9.16
N ARG A 511 -21.75 -8.73 8.47
CA ARG A 511 -23.09 -9.24 8.18
C ARG A 511 -23.09 -10.40 7.19
N ILE A 512 -22.16 -10.45 6.23
CA ILE A 512 -21.96 -11.64 5.36
C ILE A 512 -21.46 -12.82 6.20
N MET A 513 -20.46 -12.63 7.07
CA MET A 513 -19.97 -13.66 8.00
C MET A 513 -21.12 -14.26 8.83
N ARG A 514 -21.97 -13.38 9.38
CA ARG A 514 -23.16 -13.79 10.12
C ARG A 514 -24.16 -14.57 9.26
N LEU A 515 -24.36 -14.16 8.00
CA LEU A 515 -25.21 -14.90 7.07
C LEU A 515 -24.66 -16.30 6.81
N GLU A 516 -23.35 -16.43 6.57
CA GLU A 516 -22.69 -17.73 6.39
C GLU A 516 -22.93 -18.65 7.59
N ARG A 517 -22.73 -18.13 8.81
CA ARG A 517 -23.04 -18.87 10.04
C ARG A 517 -24.51 -19.29 10.12
N TYR A 518 -25.45 -18.39 9.83
CA TYR A 518 -26.89 -18.71 9.85
C TYR A 518 -27.26 -19.81 8.86
N VAL A 519 -26.65 -19.81 7.67
CA VAL A 519 -26.85 -20.88 6.68
C VAL A 519 -26.33 -22.22 7.20
N GLN A 520 -25.13 -22.24 7.80
CA GLN A 520 -24.54 -23.47 8.36
C GLN A 520 -25.35 -24.01 9.56
N GLN A 521 -25.83 -23.13 10.44
CA GLN A 521 -26.70 -23.48 11.57
C GLN A 521 -28.15 -23.80 11.18
N LYS A 522 -28.50 -23.61 9.90
CA LYS A 522 -29.88 -23.75 9.38
C LYS A 522 -30.88 -22.81 10.09
N PHE A 523 -30.47 -21.60 10.44
CA PHE A 523 -31.35 -20.54 10.91
C PHE A 523 -32.05 -19.85 9.73
N LEU A 524 -32.91 -20.62 9.05
CA LEU A 524 -33.45 -20.29 7.72
C LEU A 524 -34.18 -18.94 7.68
N LYS A 525 -35.02 -18.64 8.68
CA LYS A 525 -35.80 -17.39 8.70
C LYS A 525 -34.90 -16.16 8.85
N SER A 526 -34.04 -16.14 9.87
CA SER A 526 -33.12 -15.03 10.12
C SER A 526 -32.08 -14.88 9.01
N GLY A 527 -31.62 -16.00 8.44
CA GLY A 527 -30.77 -16.01 7.25
C GLY A 527 -31.45 -15.39 6.04
N PHE A 528 -32.72 -15.73 5.79
CA PHE A 528 -33.49 -15.19 4.66
C PHE A 528 -33.69 -13.67 4.77
N GLU A 529 -34.08 -13.18 5.95
CA GLU A 529 -34.25 -11.74 6.20
C GLU A 529 -32.92 -10.99 5.99
N LEU A 530 -31.82 -11.50 6.54
CA LEU A 530 -30.49 -10.91 6.41
C LEU A 530 -29.98 -10.94 4.96
N ALA A 531 -30.18 -12.06 4.24
CA ALA A 531 -29.74 -12.20 2.86
C ALA A 531 -30.44 -11.21 1.93
N ASN A 532 -31.75 -10.99 2.09
CA ASN A 532 -32.48 -10.04 1.25
C ASN A 532 -32.02 -8.60 1.49
N ASP A 533 -31.80 -8.20 2.75
CA ASP A 533 -31.26 -6.88 3.07
C ASP A 533 -29.86 -6.65 2.47
N LEU A 534 -28.98 -7.65 2.56
CA LEU A 534 -27.66 -7.60 1.93
C LEU A 534 -27.74 -7.55 0.41
N ILE A 535 -28.63 -8.34 -0.20
CA ILE A 535 -28.83 -8.34 -1.66
C ILE A 535 -29.33 -6.98 -2.13
N GLU A 536 -30.29 -6.36 -1.44
CA GLU A 536 -30.79 -5.02 -1.76
C GLU A 536 -29.65 -4.01 -1.68
N HIS A 537 -28.89 -4.02 -0.58
CA HIS A 537 -27.74 -3.15 -0.38
C HIS A 537 -26.69 -3.28 -1.49
N PHE A 538 -26.22 -4.49 -1.78
CA PHE A 538 -25.19 -4.73 -2.79
C PHE A 538 -25.68 -4.54 -4.22
N THR A 539 -26.99 -4.71 -4.47
CA THR A 539 -27.59 -4.38 -5.77
C THR A 539 -27.53 -2.87 -6.02
N ILE A 540 -27.83 -2.05 -5.00
CA ILE A 540 -27.76 -0.58 -5.11
C ILE A 540 -26.32 -0.11 -5.35
N ARG A 541 -25.34 -0.73 -4.67
CA ARG A 541 -23.91 -0.39 -4.80
C ARG A 541 -23.21 -0.99 -6.02
N GLY A 542 -23.79 -2.01 -6.66
CA GLY A 542 -23.20 -2.69 -7.80
C GLY A 542 -22.02 -3.61 -7.47
N LEU A 543 -21.89 -4.06 -6.21
CA LEU A 543 -20.79 -4.94 -5.78
C LEU A 543 -21.08 -6.40 -6.16
N ASN A 544 -20.83 -6.74 -7.42
CA ASN A 544 -21.22 -8.01 -8.05
C ASN A 544 -20.70 -9.27 -7.33
N ALA A 545 -19.45 -9.27 -6.86
CA ALA A 545 -18.88 -10.42 -6.14
C ALA A 545 -19.61 -10.69 -4.82
N LYS A 546 -19.76 -9.67 -3.96
CA LYS A 546 -20.51 -9.76 -2.69
C LYS A 546 -21.99 -10.08 -2.92
N LEU A 547 -22.60 -9.51 -3.95
CA LEU A 547 -23.97 -9.82 -4.37
C LEU A 547 -24.12 -11.29 -4.75
N CYS A 548 -23.19 -11.85 -5.50
CA CYS A 548 -23.20 -13.26 -5.87
C CYS A 548 -23.07 -14.17 -4.64
N ILE A 549 -22.18 -13.85 -3.70
CA ILE A 549 -22.03 -14.61 -2.45
C ILE A 549 -23.34 -14.62 -1.68
N CYS A 550 -23.99 -13.47 -1.51
CA CYS A 550 -25.26 -13.38 -0.79
C CYS A 550 -26.39 -14.16 -1.48
N ARG A 551 -26.47 -14.12 -2.82
CA ARG A 551 -27.45 -14.91 -3.59
C ARG A 551 -27.16 -16.41 -3.54
N LEU A 552 -25.89 -16.80 -3.54
CA LEU A 552 -25.48 -18.20 -3.37
C LEU A 552 -25.92 -18.71 -1.99
N LEU A 553 -25.67 -17.95 -0.92
CA LEU A 553 -26.11 -18.29 0.43
C LEU A 553 -27.65 -18.34 0.54
N LEU A 554 -28.36 -17.39 -0.09
CA LEU A 554 -29.82 -17.42 -0.17
C LEU A 554 -30.34 -18.68 -0.89
N SER A 555 -29.67 -19.10 -1.97
CA SER A 555 -30.03 -20.33 -2.69
C SER A 555 -29.90 -21.57 -1.79
N GLN A 556 -28.89 -21.62 -0.93
CA GLN A 556 -28.71 -22.71 0.04
C GLN A 556 -29.83 -22.71 1.09
N ILE A 557 -30.29 -21.54 1.54
CA ILE A 557 -31.46 -21.43 2.43
C ILE A 557 -32.71 -22.01 1.76
N PHE A 558 -32.93 -21.69 0.48
CA PHE A 558 -34.04 -22.28 -0.29
C PHE A 558 -33.91 -23.79 -0.46
N VAL A 559 -32.70 -24.31 -0.70
CA VAL A 559 -32.44 -25.76 -0.76
C VAL A 559 -32.80 -26.42 0.57
N TYR A 560 -32.38 -25.87 1.70
CA TYR A 560 -32.72 -26.40 3.03
C TYR A 560 -34.21 -26.26 3.38
N SER A 561 -34.92 -25.33 2.74
CA SER A 561 -36.36 -25.13 2.88
C SER A 561 -37.18 -25.99 1.90
N ASN A 562 -36.54 -26.86 1.11
CA ASN A 562 -37.14 -27.62 0.00
C ASN A 562 -37.79 -26.76 -1.10
N GLU A 563 -37.35 -25.52 -1.28
CA GLU A 563 -37.81 -24.58 -2.31
C GLU A 563 -36.88 -24.58 -3.55
N HIS A 564 -36.59 -25.76 -4.11
CA HIS A 564 -35.51 -25.94 -5.10
C HIS A 564 -35.65 -25.07 -6.36
N PHE A 565 -36.86 -24.81 -6.86
CA PHE A 565 -37.05 -23.93 -8.03
C PHE A 565 -36.66 -22.46 -7.77
N ARG A 566 -36.88 -21.97 -6.55
CA ARG A 566 -36.42 -20.63 -6.16
C ARG A 566 -34.90 -20.59 -6.02
N ALA A 567 -34.31 -21.64 -5.47
CA ALA A 567 -32.85 -21.79 -5.44
C ALA A 567 -32.25 -21.76 -6.86
N LEU A 568 -32.81 -22.50 -7.81
CA LEU A 568 -32.38 -22.48 -9.22
C LEU A 568 -32.47 -21.08 -9.84
N ALA A 569 -33.55 -20.34 -9.56
CA ALA A 569 -33.70 -18.98 -10.08
C ALA A 569 -32.61 -18.03 -9.54
N GLU A 570 -32.26 -18.14 -8.25
CA GLU A 570 -31.17 -17.34 -7.67
C GLU A 570 -29.78 -17.76 -8.17
N LEU A 571 -29.54 -19.05 -8.37
CA LEU A 571 -28.28 -19.57 -8.92
C LEU A 571 -28.08 -19.16 -10.38
N ASN A 572 -29.14 -19.11 -11.18
CA ASN A 572 -29.07 -18.59 -12.55
C ASN A 572 -28.73 -17.10 -12.57
N LYS A 573 -29.30 -16.29 -11.67
CA LYS A 573 -28.89 -14.89 -11.49
C LYS A 573 -27.42 -14.78 -11.07
N CYS A 574 -26.93 -15.69 -10.21
CA CYS A 574 -25.51 -15.74 -9.87
C CYS A 574 -24.64 -15.99 -11.12
N LEU A 575 -25.00 -16.98 -11.95
CA LEU A 575 -24.28 -17.29 -13.19
C LEU A 575 -24.25 -16.13 -14.20
N GLU A 576 -25.28 -15.30 -14.24
CA GLU A 576 -25.29 -14.08 -15.07
C GLU A 576 -24.27 -13.05 -14.59
N ILE A 577 -24.07 -12.96 -13.27
CA ILE A 577 -23.13 -12.05 -12.63
C ILE A 577 -21.68 -12.53 -12.79
N VAL A 578 -21.42 -13.82 -12.58
CA VAL A 578 -20.05 -14.38 -12.43
C VAL A 578 -19.43 -14.88 -13.73
N LYS A 579 -19.97 -14.53 -14.90
CA LYS A 579 -19.29 -14.84 -16.17
C LYS A 579 -17.86 -14.29 -16.08
N ASP A 580 -16.89 -15.19 -16.19
CA ASP A 580 -15.43 -14.93 -16.11
C ASP A 580 -14.81 -14.79 -14.71
N PHE A 581 -15.58 -15.00 -13.63
CA PHE A 581 -15.06 -15.11 -12.25
C PHE A 581 -15.00 -16.57 -11.82
N ALA A 582 -13.93 -17.28 -12.17
CA ALA A 582 -13.79 -18.72 -11.91
C ALA A 582 -13.98 -19.05 -10.42
N CYS A 583 -13.42 -18.24 -9.51
CA CYS A 583 -13.53 -18.44 -8.06
C CYS A 583 -14.96 -18.45 -7.51
N LEU A 584 -15.89 -17.75 -8.18
CA LEU A 584 -17.32 -17.70 -7.81
C LEU A 584 -18.18 -18.60 -8.70
N GLU A 585 -17.83 -18.76 -9.98
CA GLU A 585 -18.54 -19.61 -10.92
C GLU A 585 -18.54 -21.08 -10.48
N VAL A 586 -17.39 -21.57 -10.00
CA VAL A 586 -17.24 -22.96 -9.55
C VAL A 586 -18.18 -23.31 -8.38
N PRO A 587 -18.17 -22.60 -7.24
CA PRO A 587 -19.09 -22.90 -6.15
C PRO A 587 -20.57 -22.73 -6.55
N VAL A 588 -20.90 -21.73 -7.40
CA VAL A 588 -22.27 -21.58 -7.94
C VAL A 588 -22.69 -22.80 -8.74
N LYS A 589 -21.84 -23.31 -9.64
CA LYS A 589 -22.15 -24.49 -10.45
C LYS A 589 -22.20 -25.79 -9.64
N ILE A 590 -21.40 -25.93 -8.59
CA ILE A 590 -21.50 -27.08 -7.67
C ILE A 590 -22.86 -27.07 -6.98
N VAL A 591 -23.30 -25.94 -6.43
CA VAL A 591 -24.62 -25.83 -5.77
C VAL A 591 -25.76 -25.94 -6.79
N LEU A 592 -25.57 -25.47 -8.02
CA LEU A 592 -26.53 -25.66 -9.12
C LEU A 592 -26.67 -27.13 -9.51
N ALA A 593 -25.57 -27.89 -9.56
CA ALA A 593 -25.60 -29.32 -9.82
C ALA A 593 -26.34 -30.07 -8.70
N GLU A 594 -26.09 -29.73 -7.44
CA GLU A 594 -26.81 -30.29 -6.29
C GLU A 594 -28.31 -29.96 -6.35
N THR A 595 -28.65 -28.69 -6.57
CA THR A 595 -30.04 -28.25 -6.66
C THR A 595 -30.76 -28.87 -7.85
N SER A 596 -30.08 -29.04 -8.99
CA SER A 596 -30.66 -29.70 -10.17
C SER A 596 -30.94 -31.18 -9.93
N LEU A 597 -30.06 -31.86 -9.19
CA LEU A 597 -30.27 -33.25 -8.79
C LEU A 597 -31.49 -33.38 -7.87
N LEU A 598 -31.68 -32.46 -6.93
CA LEU A 598 -32.82 -32.44 -6.01
C LEU A 598 -34.13 -32.03 -6.69
N ALA A 599 -34.09 -31.06 -7.61
CA ALA A 599 -35.28 -30.50 -8.25
C ALA A 599 -35.84 -31.36 -9.39
N PHE A 600 -34.95 -31.94 -10.20
CA PHE A 600 -35.31 -32.63 -11.44
C PHE A 600 -35.05 -34.13 -11.41
N GLU A 601 -34.38 -34.62 -10.36
CA GLU A 601 -33.91 -36.01 -10.27
C GLU A 601 -33.09 -36.44 -11.51
N SER A 602 -32.47 -35.47 -12.19
CA SER A 602 -31.74 -35.67 -13.44
C SER A 602 -30.23 -35.59 -13.21
N PRO A 603 -29.55 -36.73 -13.00
CA PRO A 603 -28.12 -36.73 -12.74
C PRO A 603 -27.28 -36.34 -13.96
N LEU A 604 -27.81 -36.44 -15.18
CA LEU A 604 -27.11 -36.04 -16.40
C LEU A 604 -26.85 -34.52 -16.45
N ILE A 605 -27.83 -33.71 -16.04
CA ILE A 605 -27.68 -32.25 -15.99
C ILE A 605 -26.58 -31.89 -14.98
N ALA A 606 -26.64 -32.49 -13.79
CA ALA A 606 -25.64 -32.29 -12.75
C ALA A 606 -24.24 -32.73 -13.22
N LEU A 607 -24.11 -33.88 -13.90
CA LEU A 607 -22.83 -34.35 -14.44
C LEU A 607 -22.24 -33.38 -15.46
N ASN A 608 -23.06 -32.86 -16.38
CA ASN A 608 -22.62 -31.89 -17.38
C ASN A 608 -22.12 -30.59 -16.74
N LEU A 609 -22.82 -30.11 -15.69
CA LEU A 609 -22.37 -28.94 -14.93
C LEU A 609 -21.01 -29.18 -14.26
N MET A 610 -20.84 -30.34 -13.62
CA MET A 610 -19.58 -30.73 -12.99
C MET A 610 -18.43 -30.85 -13.99
N ASN A 611 -18.66 -31.50 -15.14
CA ASN A 611 -17.64 -31.59 -16.19
C ASN A 611 -17.25 -30.21 -16.75
N SER A 612 -18.18 -29.25 -16.78
CA SER A 612 -17.90 -27.89 -17.26
C SER A 612 -16.99 -27.06 -16.34
N VAL A 613 -16.78 -27.49 -15.10
CA VAL A 613 -15.93 -26.78 -14.11
C VAL A 613 -14.66 -27.54 -13.74
N GLU A 614 -14.47 -28.75 -14.27
CA GLU A 614 -13.35 -29.61 -13.90
C GLU A 614 -11.99 -28.96 -14.13
N GLU A 615 -11.77 -28.31 -15.27
CA GLU A 615 -10.51 -27.60 -15.54
C GLU A 615 -10.33 -26.38 -14.60
N LYS A 616 -11.41 -25.65 -14.35
CA LYS A 616 -11.38 -24.43 -13.51
C LYS A 616 -11.11 -24.74 -12.04
N ILE A 617 -11.64 -25.84 -11.51
CA ILE A 617 -11.44 -26.20 -10.09
C ILE A 617 -9.97 -26.54 -9.79
N PHE A 618 -9.28 -27.21 -10.71
CA PHE A 618 -7.86 -27.51 -10.55
C PHE A 618 -7.00 -26.25 -10.56
N ASN A 619 -7.40 -25.22 -11.30
CA ASN A 619 -6.68 -23.95 -11.31
C ASN A 619 -6.83 -23.21 -9.97
N ILE A 620 -8.03 -23.20 -9.37
CA ILE A 620 -8.30 -22.50 -8.09
C ILE A 620 -7.47 -23.07 -6.92
N SER A 621 -7.12 -24.36 -6.95
CA SER A 621 -6.29 -25.01 -5.93
C SER A 621 -6.82 -24.88 -4.48
N SER A 622 -8.16 -24.85 -4.33
CA SER A 622 -8.83 -24.85 -3.03
C SER A 622 -9.21 -26.26 -2.61
N ALA A 623 -8.67 -26.76 -1.51
CA ALA A 623 -8.99 -28.09 -0.99
C ALA A 623 -10.48 -28.20 -0.62
N LEU A 624 -11.06 -27.18 0.03
CA LEU A 624 -12.49 -27.11 0.30
C LEU A 624 -13.36 -27.25 -0.97
N TYR A 625 -13.07 -26.48 -2.02
CA TYR A 625 -13.87 -26.55 -3.24
C TYR A 625 -13.62 -27.81 -4.06
N LEU A 626 -12.39 -28.32 -4.07
CA LEU A 626 -12.04 -29.57 -4.74
C LEU A 626 -12.71 -30.76 -4.06
N GLY A 627 -12.71 -30.79 -2.73
CA GLY A 627 -13.46 -31.77 -1.94
C GLY A 627 -14.97 -31.70 -2.20
N ARG A 628 -15.55 -30.49 -2.25
CA ARG A 628 -16.97 -30.29 -2.60
C ARG A 628 -17.28 -30.76 -4.02
N PHE A 629 -16.38 -30.50 -4.95
CA PHE A 629 -16.47 -30.95 -6.33
C PHE A 629 -16.49 -32.48 -6.42
N TYR A 630 -15.53 -33.16 -5.77
CA TYR A 630 -15.47 -34.63 -5.75
C TYR A 630 -16.66 -35.25 -5.04
N LYS A 631 -17.08 -34.71 -3.89
CA LYS A 631 -18.30 -35.14 -3.19
C LYS A 631 -19.52 -35.03 -4.11
N MET A 632 -19.65 -33.94 -4.86
CA MET A 632 -20.77 -33.77 -5.79
C MET A 632 -20.69 -34.73 -6.98
N LYS A 633 -19.50 -34.94 -7.59
CA LYS A 633 -19.31 -35.97 -8.64
C LYS A 633 -19.71 -37.36 -8.13
N ALA A 634 -19.34 -37.72 -6.91
CA ALA A 634 -19.76 -38.98 -6.29
C ALA A 634 -21.28 -39.08 -6.14
N LYS A 635 -21.94 -38.04 -5.60
CA LYS A 635 -23.42 -38.00 -5.50
C LYS A 635 -24.10 -38.21 -6.87
N VAL A 636 -23.59 -37.55 -7.92
CA VAL A 636 -24.14 -37.68 -9.27
C VAL A 636 -23.97 -39.11 -9.81
N LEU A 637 -22.80 -39.72 -9.64
CA LEU A 637 -22.54 -41.10 -10.09
C LEU A 637 -23.40 -42.12 -9.34
N LEU A 638 -23.58 -41.95 -8.03
CA LEU A 638 -24.50 -42.78 -7.24
C LEU A 638 -25.94 -42.63 -7.73
N ALA A 639 -26.38 -41.42 -8.09
CA ALA A 639 -27.71 -41.21 -8.67
C ALA A 639 -27.84 -41.84 -10.07
N LEU A 640 -26.80 -41.82 -10.90
CA LEU A 640 -26.79 -42.52 -12.20
C LEU A 640 -26.90 -44.04 -12.02
N SER A 641 -26.18 -44.61 -11.04
CA SER A 641 -26.20 -46.04 -10.77
C SER A 641 -27.59 -46.53 -10.34
N ALA A 642 -28.41 -45.68 -9.72
CA ALA A 642 -29.76 -46.04 -9.32
C ALA A 642 -30.72 -46.24 -10.51
N GLY A 643 -30.36 -45.75 -11.71
CA GLY A 643 -31.18 -45.85 -12.92
C GLY A 643 -30.78 -46.97 -13.89
N ILE A 644 -29.69 -47.71 -13.63
CA ILE A 644 -29.18 -48.78 -14.50
C ILE A 644 -29.69 -50.14 -13.97
N GLN A 645 -30.00 -51.08 -14.88
CA GLN A 645 -30.47 -52.43 -14.52
C GLN A 645 -29.31 -53.30 -13.99
N GLU A 646 -29.64 -54.16 -13.02
CA GLU A 646 -28.74 -55.08 -12.30
C GLU A 646 -27.72 -55.76 -13.25
N GLY A 647 -26.48 -55.27 -13.24
CA GLY A 647 -25.38 -55.86 -14.01
C GLY A 647 -24.23 -54.92 -14.39
N ASN A 648 -24.49 -53.62 -14.56
CA ASN A 648 -23.45 -52.63 -14.95
C ASN A 648 -23.17 -51.55 -13.89
N ASP A 649 -23.81 -51.65 -12.73
CA ASP A 649 -23.76 -50.63 -11.65
C ASP A 649 -22.39 -50.57 -10.98
N GLY A 650 -21.64 -51.68 -11.03
CA GLY A 650 -20.35 -51.81 -10.34
C GLY A 650 -19.32 -50.77 -10.75
N GLU A 651 -19.30 -50.32 -12.02
CA GLU A 651 -18.34 -49.30 -12.46
C GLU A 651 -18.68 -47.92 -11.92
N ALA A 652 -19.97 -47.54 -11.91
CA ALA A 652 -20.42 -46.27 -11.39
C ALA A 652 -20.17 -46.15 -9.88
N PHE A 653 -20.45 -47.22 -9.12
CA PHE A 653 -20.13 -47.28 -7.70
C PHE A 653 -18.62 -47.19 -7.42
N ARG A 654 -17.79 -47.92 -8.16
CA ARG A 654 -16.32 -47.85 -8.00
C ARG A 654 -15.79 -46.43 -8.23
N LYS A 655 -16.25 -45.75 -9.29
CA LYS A 655 -15.88 -44.36 -9.56
C LYS A 655 -16.41 -43.41 -8.47
N ALA A 656 -17.61 -43.65 -7.96
CA ALA A 656 -18.16 -42.85 -6.88
C ALA A 656 -17.33 -42.99 -5.59
N PHE A 657 -16.90 -44.20 -5.21
CA PHE A 657 -16.01 -44.41 -4.07
C PHE A 657 -14.66 -43.73 -4.24
N PHE A 658 -14.05 -43.85 -5.42
CA PHE A 658 -12.82 -43.13 -5.73
C PHE A 658 -12.98 -41.62 -5.48
N TYR A 659 -14.05 -40.99 -5.99
CA TYR A 659 -14.28 -39.57 -5.72
C TYR A 659 -14.63 -39.26 -4.26
N MET A 660 -15.25 -40.16 -3.51
CA MET A 660 -15.48 -39.98 -2.07
C MET A 660 -14.17 -40.03 -1.27
N GLU A 661 -13.25 -40.93 -1.62
CA GLU A 661 -11.90 -41.01 -1.03
C GLU A 661 -11.10 -39.74 -1.32
N GLN A 662 -11.13 -39.27 -2.58
CA GLN A 662 -10.50 -37.99 -2.93
C GLN A 662 -11.14 -36.80 -2.19
N ALA A 663 -12.46 -36.81 -1.99
CA ALA A 663 -13.12 -35.77 -1.18
C ALA A 663 -12.69 -35.83 0.30
N GLU A 664 -12.56 -37.03 0.87
CA GLU A 664 -12.04 -37.24 2.23
C GLU A 664 -10.62 -36.67 2.37
N GLU A 665 -9.73 -37.02 1.45
CA GLU A 665 -8.34 -36.53 1.44
C GLU A 665 -8.28 -34.99 1.41
N GLU A 666 -9.06 -34.34 0.55
CA GLU A 666 -9.09 -32.88 0.46
C GLU A 666 -9.68 -32.22 1.71
N PHE A 667 -10.77 -32.74 2.27
CA PHE A 667 -11.36 -32.16 3.48
C PHE A 667 -10.52 -32.38 4.74
N LEU A 668 -9.71 -33.44 4.79
CA LEU A 668 -8.74 -33.68 5.86
C LEU A 668 -7.61 -32.63 5.87
N LYS A 669 -7.16 -32.15 4.70
CA LYS A 669 -6.11 -31.12 4.61
C LYS A 669 -6.51 -29.82 5.33
N ASP A 670 -7.77 -29.41 5.20
CA ASP A 670 -8.31 -28.18 5.81
C ASP A 670 -9.04 -28.43 7.15
N ASN A 671 -9.10 -29.68 7.62
CA ASN A 671 -9.88 -30.10 8.79
C ASN A 671 -11.37 -29.67 8.73
N CYS A 672 -12.01 -29.83 7.57
CA CYS A 672 -13.41 -29.47 7.35
C CYS A 672 -14.35 -30.56 7.89
N LEU A 673 -14.50 -30.63 9.22
CA LEU A 673 -15.26 -31.68 9.91
C LEU A 673 -16.69 -31.83 9.41
N TRP A 674 -17.38 -30.72 9.10
CA TRP A 674 -18.75 -30.75 8.62
C TRP A 674 -18.89 -31.49 7.28
N GLU A 675 -17.95 -31.25 6.37
CA GLU A 675 -17.95 -31.85 5.04
C GLU A 675 -17.51 -33.32 5.11
N LEU A 676 -16.53 -33.64 5.97
CA LEU A 676 -16.13 -35.03 6.27
C LEU A 676 -17.30 -35.86 6.80
N ARG A 677 -18.11 -35.30 7.70
CA ARG A 677 -19.32 -35.97 8.20
C ARG A 677 -20.24 -36.37 7.05
N GLU A 678 -20.48 -35.46 6.10
CA GLU A 678 -21.35 -35.74 4.95
C GLU A 678 -20.76 -36.79 4.00
N VAL A 679 -19.43 -36.79 3.80
CA VAL A 679 -18.74 -37.81 3.00
C VAL A 679 -18.82 -39.19 3.64
N TYR A 680 -18.54 -39.30 4.95
CA TYR A 680 -18.66 -40.58 5.68
C TYR A 680 -20.08 -41.12 5.69
N TYR A 681 -21.07 -40.25 5.85
CA TYR A 681 -22.46 -40.63 5.71
C TYR A 681 -22.78 -41.17 4.31
N LEU A 682 -22.27 -40.49 3.26
CA LEU A 682 -22.47 -40.92 1.87
C LEU A 682 -21.81 -42.27 1.57
N GLN A 683 -20.57 -42.48 2.04
CA GLN A 683 -19.84 -43.74 1.89
C GLN A 683 -20.57 -44.89 2.59
N ALA A 684 -20.98 -44.72 3.85
CA ALA A 684 -21.72 -45.74 4.59
C ALA A 684 -23.02 -46.13 3.86
N ARG A 685 -23.78 -45.13 3.38
CA ARG A 685 -25.01 -45.36 2.60
C ARG A 685 -24.75 -46.05 1.27
N ALA A 686 -23.64 -45.77 0.60
CA ALA A 686 -23.29 -46.42 -0.65
C ALA A 686 -22.87 -47.88 -0.45
N TYR A 687 -22.09 -48.19 0.59
CA TYR A 687 -21.70 -49.57 0.93
C TYR A 687 -22.90 -50.41 1.38
N ASP A 688 -23.83 -49.84 2.14
CA ASP A 688 -25.09 -50.49 2.52
C ASP A 688 -25.92 -50.91 1.29
N LYS A 689 -25.96 -50.07 0.24
CA LYS A 689 -26.66 -50.39 -1.02
C LYS A 689 -26.02 -51.54 -1.80
N ILE A 690 -24.69 -51.69 -1.72
CA ILE A 690 -23.96 -52.76 -2.43
C ILE A 690 -23.95 -54.06 -1.61
N GLY A 691 -24.25 -53.98 -0.31
CA GLY A 691 -24.26 -55.13 0.61
C GLY A 691 -22.90 -55.42 1.25
N ASP A 692 -21.94 -54.48 1.19
CA ASP A 692 -20.66 -54.58 1.91
C ASP A 692 -20.82 -53.99 3.31
N TYR A 693 -21.26 -54.83 4.24
CA TYR A 693 -21.60 -54.41 5.60
C TYR A 693 -20.38 -54.08 6.45
N ASP A 694 -19.23 -54.71 6.20
CA ASP A 694 -17.99 -54.44 6.94
C ASP A 694 -17.50 -53.03 6.63
N ALA A 695 -17.45 -52.65 5.35
CA ALA A 695 -17.09 -51.29 4.94
C ALA A 695 -18.13 -50.25 5.41
N ARG A 696 -19.43 -50.57 5.32
CA ARG A 696 -20.49 -49.70 5.86
C ARG A 696 -20.26 -49.39 7.34
N ASP A 697 -20.03 -50.42 8.15
CA ASP A 697 -19.91 -50.26 9.61
C ASP A 697 -18.66 -49.45 9.97
N PHE A 698 -17.55 -49.64 9.24
CA PHE A 698 -16.35 -48.82 9.36
C PHE A 698 -16.61 -47.33 9.11
N TYR A 699 -17.28 -46.98 8.00
CA TYR A 699 -17.59 -45.57 7.70
C TYR A 699 -18.69 -45.00 8.60
N ALA A 700 -19.63 -45.82 9.08
CA ALA A 700 -20.61 -45.40 10.08
C ALA A 700 -19.93 -45.06 11.42
N GLU A 701 -18.91 -45.81 11.84
CA GLU A 701 -18.09 -45.50 13.01
C GLU A 701 -17.36 -44.17 12.84
N LYS A 702 -16.70 -43.95 11.70
CA LYS A 702 -16.05 -42.66 11.35
C LYS A 702 -17.05 -41.50 11.41
N PHE A 703 -18.23 -41.65 10.80
CA PHE A 703 -19.31 -40.66 10.87
C PHE A 703 -19.71 -40.34 12.31
N CYS A 704 -19.90 -41.36 13.15
CA CYS A 704 -20.23 -41.18 14.56
C CYS A 704 -19.11 -40.46 15.34
N GLY A 705 -17.84 -40.74 15.03
CA GLY A 705 -16.67 -40.07 15.60
C GLY A 705 -16.71 -38.56 15.31
N VAL A 706 -16.73 -38.20 14.03
CA VAL A 706 -16.77 -36.78 13.59
C VAL A 706 -18.03 -36.07 14.10
N ASN A 707 -19.18 -36.72 14.08
CA ASN A 707 -20.41 -36.12 14.57
C ASN A 707 -20.39 -35.87 16.09
N LYS A 708 -19.74 -36.74 16.87
CA LYS A 708 -19.52 -36.48 18.31
C LYS A 708 -18.61 -35.28 18.51
N GLU A 709 -17.53 -35.17 17.75
CA GLU A 709 -16.59 -34.05 17.80
C GLU A 709 -17.28 -32.72 17.48
N ILE A 710 -18.03 -32.62 16.37
CA ILE A 710 -18.82 -31.43 16.03
C ILE A 710 -19.80 -31.06 17.15
N ASN A 711 -20.47 -32.04 17.75
CA ASN A 711 -21.41 -31.79 18.86
C ASN A 711 -20.71 -31.29 20.13
N VAL A 712 -19.46 -31.70 20.37
CA VAL A 712 -18.63 -31.16 21.46
C VAL A 712 -18.21 -29.74 21.12
N ASN A 713 -17.66 -29.51 19.93
CA ASN A 713 -17.17 -28.21 19.44
C ASN A 713 -18.28 -27.15 19.45
N SER A 714 -19.49 -27.49 19.02
CA SER A 714 -20.65 -26.58 19.05
C SER A 714 -21.04 -26.08 20.44
N LYS A 715 -20.61 -26.78 21.51
CA LYS A 715 -20.87 -26.43 22.91
C LYS A 715 -19.69 -25.72 23.58
N ILE A 716 -18.50 -25.75 22.96
CA ILE A 716 -17.33 -25.05 23.48
C ILE A 716 -17.59 -23.54 23.30
N THR A 717 -17.75 -22.86 24.43
CA THR A 717 -17.75 -21.39 24.47
C THR A 717 -16.33 -20.91 24.67
N TYR A 718 -15.85 -20.06 23.76
CA TYR A 718 -14.59 -19.35 23.92
C TYR A 718 -14.54 -18.64 25.28
N LYS A 719 -13.52 -18.92 26.08
CA LYS A 719 -13.31 -18.21 27.35
C LYS A 719 -12.86 -16.79 27.02
N LYS A 720 -13.76 -15.82 27.23
CA LYS A 720 -13.70 -14.38 26.89
C LYS A 720 -12.40 -13.59 27.24
N GLU A 721 -11.41 -14.19 27.89
CA GLU A 721 -10.33 -13.44 28.53
C GLU A 721 -9.00 -13.41 27.75
N ARG A 722 -8.85 -14.17 26.66
CA ARG A 722 -7.60 -14.15 25.87
C ARG A 722 -7.73 -13.25 24.63
N PRO A 723 -6.92 -12.18 24.50
CA PRO A 723 -6.83 -11.44 23.25
C PRO A 723 -6.36 -12.39 22.16
N MET A 724 -6.97 -12.28 20.98
CA MET A 724 -6.60 -13.11 19.84
C MET A 724 -5.15 -12.81 19.43
N SER A 725 -4.37 -13.86 19.21
CA SER A 725 -3.01 -13.77 18.69
C SER A 725 -2.91 -14.66 17.47
N LEU A 726 -1.93 -14.38 16.60
CA LEU A 726 -1.68 -15.22 15.43
C LEU A 726 -1.37 -16.66 15.85
N ASP A 727 -0.63 -16.84 16.94
CA ASP A 727 -0.29 -18.16 17.50
C ASP A 727 -1.55 -18.98 17.85
N LEU A 728 -2.60 -18.33 18.37
CA LEU A 728 -3.88 -18.97 18.68
C LEU A 728 -4.66 -19.39 17.42
N ILE A 729 -4.46 -18.73 16.28
CA ILE A 729 -5.10 -19.12 15.01
C ILE A 729 -4.34 -20.29 14.37
N LEU A 730 -3.02 -20.35 14.58
CA LEU A 730 -2.16 -21.42 14.09
C LEU A 730 -2.37 -22.73 14.86
N ASP A 731 -2.49 -22.63 16.18
CA ASP A 731 -2.93 -23.73 17.06
C ASP A 731 -4.37 -24.16 16.71
#